data_AF-A0A419IWY9-F1
#
_entry.id   AF-A0A419IWY9-F1
#
_cell.length_a   1.000
_cell.length_b   1.000
_cell.length_c   1.000
_cell.angle_alpha   90.00
_cell.angle_beta   90.00
_cell.angle_gamma   90.00
#
_symmetry.space_group_name_H-M   'P 1'
#
loop_
_entity.id
_entity.type
_entity.pdbx_description
1 polymer ?
#
loop_
_entity_poly.entity_id
_entity_poly.type
_entity_poly.pdbx_seq_one_letter_code
_entity_poly.pdbx_strand_id
1 'polypeptide(L)'
;MKYFLYVITVILLSFSVVPVFAQETKLPVIVINQIRGSESCCLAGDDRLRQRISEHESLQKLPIAWALRWDVLQDEGVIKPYQELPTEQIGALLEVTPEFASASAVAYHGDPAGSDWHQARNAFLVGYTQEERKKLIDTYMGAFRKVFNTYPTFSVAWMIDSWSLNYLRDQYGVRVHELTKEQYETDSYTLYGGTFNLPYFASRNHPLLPSSNSDYVMIMRQTVSDIDRNYGSSKAHFSSQPNDYLENPDKTDFSYFEQLLHTANSQNEMSKFALLGLENSLSMQAYQEEFIKQLQFITDKQSQEEFSVQTPIDYFNEQKENVAQSGKTLISPDFPQSGALNYFGENYRARFEIWNGNLTLTDFRVFTPHLVDPYQDTPLTVSKSYLIVPYLLDSSQQFNITQENEHTGEPVRQDEGVVRFGVNLGSAQGVAIDRQENQIVLKKGEKSLVILTPHQLRINAADQEIYFNSPVAMSVADLLSQNTPQYVLFERHPRFFFLPNRDQGVVNMGWETTSLQPVVLATLRRNNDSWELTPRSIAQNEIQALAPIFQPDQAKLPMDPRLSVFYWSNKQAIAGRNPIRLYIDPRNSLNRQMTLNRFHTSVTNQDFSYTQPEHLENLLESFFVDITSNVRGTGTVRLTADGNILSESTEIRFFADCSKEVMTCVQDWEELEGFGRIMINEQITENKVRLEELKKYVQKELRYEWERLQETVRNIL
;
A
#
# COMPACT_ATOMS: atom_id res chain seq x y z
N MET A 1 1.70 45.67 59.78
CA MET A 1 0.63 44.74 59.36
C MET A 1 0.50 44.61 57.84
N LYS A 2 0.42 45.70 57.06
CA LYS A 2 0.34 45.64 55.56
C LYS A 2 1.54 44.97 54.88
N TYR A 3 2.77 45.23 55.35
CA TYR A 3 3.98 44.59 54.80
C TYR A 3 4.09 43.09 55.12
N PHE A 4 3.57 42.66 56.27
CA PHE A 4 3.57 41.24 56.67
C PHE A 4 2.57 40.43 55.83
N LEU A 5 1.42 41.03 55.51
CA LEU A 5 0.45 40.42 54.59
C LEU A 5 1.04 40.28 53.18
N TYR A 6 1.76 41.28 52.67
CA TYR A 6 2.34 41.25 51.33
C TYR A 6 3.42 40.16 51.16
N VAL A 7 4.27 39.98 52.18
CA VAL A 7 5.29 38.92 52.18
C VAL A 7 4.65 37.53 52.26
N ILE A 8 3.58 37.35 53.04
CA ILE A 8 2.83 36.09 53.09
C ILE A 8 2.12 35.80 51.75
N THR A 9 1.57 36.81 51.08
CA THR A 9 0.94 36.64 49.76
C THR A 9 1.95 36.28 48.68
N VAL A 10 3.15 36.89 48.67
CA VAL A 10 4.22 36.55 47.72
C VAL A 10 4.76 35.15 47.99
N ILE A 11 4.93 34.76 49.26
CA ILE A 11 5.37 33.39 49.62
C ILE A 11 4.31 32.34 49.24
N LEU A 12 3.03 32.59 49.50
CA LEU A 12 1.94 31.68 49.10
C LEU A 12 1.80 31.55 47.57
N LEU A 13 2.06 32.62 46.81
CA LEU A 13 2.09 32.57 45.34
C LEU A 13 3.30 31.82 44.79
N SER A 14 4.47 31.89 45.46
CA SER A 14 5.66 31.12 45.05
C SER A 14 5.60 29.62 45.39
N PHE A 15 4.70 29.18 46.29
CA PHE A 15 4.47 27.77 46.60
C PHE A 15 3.31 27.13 45.82
N SER A 16 2.68 27.88 44.90
CA SER A 16 1.56 27.38 44.07
C SER A 16 1.99 26.84 42.71
N VAL A 17 3.29 26.75 42.43
CA VAL A 17 3.79 26.09 41.21
C VAL A 17 3.85 24.59 41.48
N VAL A 18 2.69 23.94 41.48
CA VAL A 18 2.66 22.48 41.35
C VAL A 18 3.24 22.18 39.97
N PRO A 19 4.29 21.37 39.83
CA PRO A 19 4.65 20.85 38.53
C PRO A 19 3.42 20.12 38.01
N VAL A 20 2.78 20.69 37.00
CA VAL A 20 1.85 19.95 36.15
C VAL A 20 2.73 18.95 35.42
N PHE A 21 2.96 17.79 36.05
CA PHE A 21 3.41 16.63 35.33
C PHE A 21 2.30 16.34 34.33
N ALA A 22 2.56 16.58 33.05
CA ALA A 22 1.72 16.04 32.00
C ALA A 22 1.62 14.54 32.27
N GLN A 23 0.43 14.06 32.60
CA GLN A 23 0.18 12.64 32.75
C GLN A 23 0.51 12.01 31.39
N GLU A 24 1.52 11.13 31.34
CA GLU A 24 1.79 10.37 30.13
C GLU A 24 0.50 9.63 29.77
N THR A 25 -0.02 9.91 28.58
CA THR A 25 -1.21 9.21 28.11
C THR A 25 -0.83 7.84 27.57
N LYS A 26 -1.80 6.94 27.66
CA LYS A 26 -1.66 5.56 27.23
C LYS A 26 -1.73 5.50 25.70
N LEU A 27 -0.98 4.59 25.07
CA LEU A 27 -1.18 4.27 23.65
C LEU A 27 -2.54 3.58 23.47
N PRO A 28 -3.48 4.13 22.68
CA PRO A 28 -4.69 3.42 22.30
C PRO A 28 -4.33 2.28 21.34
N VAL A 29 -4.71 1.05 21.69
CA VAL A 29 -4.50 -0.17 20.91
C VAL A 29 -5.84 -0.80 20.57
N ILE A 30 -6.09 -0.98 19.28
CA ILE A 30 -7.28 -1.67 18.77
C ILE A 30 -6.82 -2.99 18.16
N VAL A 31 -7.57 -4.06 18.42
CA VAL A 31 -7.32 -5.37 17.82
C VAL A 31 -8.56 -5.80 17.05
N ILE A 32 -8.45 -5.98 15.74
CA ILE A 32 -9.52 -6.46 14.87
C ILE A 32 -9.03 -7.69 14.12
N ASN A 33 -9.63 -8.85 14.39
CA ASN A 33 -9.32 -10.08 13.66
C ASN A 33 -10.35 -10.33 12.55
N GLN A 34 -9.88 -10.71 11.36
CA GLN A 34 -10.72 -11.00 10.21
C GLN A 34 -11.03 -12.51 10.16
N ILE A 35 -12.32 -12.86 10.23
CA ILE A 35 -12.80 -14.24 10.36
C ILE A 35 -13.51 -14.67 9.08
N ARG A 36 -12.89 -15.58 8.35
CA ARG A 36 -13.46 -16.31 7.20
C ARG A 36 -14.08 -17.62 7.66
N GLY A 37 -15.16 -18.03 6.97
CA GLY A 37 -15.80 -19.33 7.16
C GLY A 37 -15.16 -20.43 6.33
N SER A 38 -15.92 -21.50 6.09
CA SER A 38 -15.43 -22.75 5.49
C SER A 38 -15.42 -22.75 3.96
N GLU A 39 -15.89 -21.70 3.30
CA GLU A 39 -15.95 -21.64 1.84
C GLU A 39 -14.54 -21.69 1.22
N SER A 40 -14.27 -22.75 0.46
CA SER A 40 -12.92 -23.11 0.01
C SER A 40 -12.38 -22.26 -1.13
N CYS A 41 -13.25 -21.52 -1.83
CA CYS A 41 -12.87 -20.70 -2.99
C CYS A 41 -11.82 -19.63 -2.67
N CYS A 42 -11.78 -19.21 -1.40
CA CYS A 42 -11.33 -17.87 -1.04
C CYS A 42 -10.59 -17.91 0.29
N LEU A 43 -9.66 -18.87 0.39
CA LEU A 43 -8.92 -19.25 1.60
C LEU A 43 -9.83 -19.43 2.83
N ALA A 44 -10.34 -20.65 3.00
CA ALA A 44 -11.14 -21.02 4.17
C ALA A 44 -10.42 -20.69 5.49
N GLY A 45 -11.20 -20.30 6.49
CA GLY A 45 -10.77 -20.09 7.86
C GLY A 45 -11.06 -21.30 8.76
N ASP A 46 -10.42 -21.30 9.92
CA ASP A 46 -10.75 -22.21 11.01
C ASP A 46 -10.85 -21.48 12.36
N ASP A 47 -11.22 -22.22 13.42
CA ASP A 47 -11.42 -21.67 14.76
C ASP A 47 -10.14 -21.65 15.62
N ARG A 48 -8.97 -22.03 15.07
CA ARG A 48 -7.75 -22.21 15.86
C ARG A 48 -7.26 -20.91 16.47
N LEU A 49 -7.31 -19.80 15.74
CA LEU A 49 -6.89 -18.49 16.26
C LEU A 49 -7.66 -18.11 17.54
N ARG A 50 -9.00 -18.26 17.50
CA ARG A 50 -9.86 -17.99 18.66
C ARG A 50 -9.59 -18.99 19.79
N GLN A 51 -9.43 -20.27 19.47
CA GLN A 51 -9.09 -21.30 20.47
C GLN A 51 -7.78 -20.97 21.17
N ARG A 52 -6.71 -20.63 20.43
CA ARG A 52 -5.42 -20.20 20.98
C ARG A 52 -5.57 -19.00 21.91
N ILE A 53 -6.30 -17.96 21.50
CA ILE A 53 -6.57 -16.81 22.37
C ILE A 53 -7.30 -17.25 23.66
N SER A 54 -8.27 -18.16 23.55
CA SER A 54 -9.01 -18.68 24.70
C SER A 54 -8.18 -19.58 25.64
N GLU A 55 -7.05 -20.13 25.19
CA GLU A 55 -6.12 -20.89 26.06
C GLU A 55 -5.43 -19.98 27.09
N HIS A 56 -5.44 -18.65 26.89
CA HIS A 56 -4.81 -17.66 27.78
C HIS A 56 -5.85 -16.78 28.48
N GLU A 57 -6.03 -16.95 29.80
CA GLU A 57 -7.02 -16.19 30.60
C GLU A 57 -6.81 -14.66 30.53
N SER A 58 -5.57 -14.21 30.44
CA SER A 58 -5.25 -12.77 30.32
C SER A 58 -5.73 -12.19 28.99
N LEU A 59 -5.65 -12.94 27.89
CA LEU A 59 -6.05 -12.49 26.56
C LEU A 59 -7.57 -12.46 26.40
N GLN A 60 -8.30 -13.35 27.08
CA GLN A 60 -9.77 -13.35 27.09
C GLN A 60 -10.38 -12.06 27.67
N LYS A 61 -9.62 -11.30 28.46
CA LYS A 61 -10.05 -10.04 29.06
C LYS A 61 -9.83 -8.83 28.15
N LEU A 62 -9.07 -9.00 27.07
CA LEU A 62 -8.86 -7.94 26.09
C LEU A 62 -10.14 -7.71 25.27
N PRO A 63 -10.49 -6.46 24.96
CA PRO A 63 -11.64 -6.15 24.11
C PRO A 63 -11.33 -6.37 22.62
N ILE A 64 -10.98 -7.61 22.25
CA ILE A 64 -10.64 -7.99 20.86
C ILE A 64 -11.90 -7.97 20.01
N ALA A 65 -11.81 -7.28 18.86
CA ALA A 65 -12.88 -7.24 17.88
C ALA A 65 -12.70 -8.32 16.79
N TRP A 66 -13.82 -8.78 16.23
CA TRP A 66 -13.92 -9.88 15.28
C TRP A 66 -14.83 -9.47 14.12
N ALA A 67 -14.24 -9.30 12.93
CA ALA A 67 -14.96 -9.00 11.71
C ALA A 67 -15.31 -10.30 10.99
N LEU A 68 -16.59 -10.62 10.87
CA LEU A 68 -17.06 -11.92 10.39
C LEU A 68 -17.38 -11.85 8.89
N ARG A 69 -16.94 -12.82 8.09
CA ARG A 69 -17.36 -12.93 6.67
C ARG A 69 -18.78 -13.49 6.61
N TRP A 70 -19.46 -13.26 5.48
CA TRP A 70 -20.85 -13.67 5.30
C TRP A 70 -21.10 -15.16 5.57
N ASP A 71 -20.19 -16.03 5.14
CA ASP A 71 -20.28 -17.49 5.31
C ASP A 71 -20.16 -17.92 6.78
N VAL A 72 -19.41 -17.18 7.62
CA VAL A 72 -19.40 -17.38 9.08
C VAL A 72 -20.79 -17.19 9.67
N LEU A 73 -21.57 -16.22 9.18
CA LEU A 73 -22.92 -15.95 9.67
C LEU A 73 -23.92 -17.06 9.30
N GLN A 74 -23.59 -17.91 8.32
CA GLN A 74 -24.47 -19.00 7.87
C GLN A 74 -24.18 -20.33 8.58
N ASP A 75 -23.00 -20.49 9.16
CA ASP A 75 -22.58 -21.74 9.79
C ASP A 75 -22.82 -21.70 11.31
N GLU A 76 -23.85 -22.42 11.78
CA GLU A 76 -24.20 -22.51 13.21
C GLU A 76 -23.05 -23.04 14.08
N GLY A 77 -22.19 -23.91 13.53
CA GLY A 77 -21.05 -24.48 14.25
C GLY A 77 -19.93 -23.47 14.44
N VAL A 78 -19.74 -22.56 13.49
CA VAL A 78 -18.69 -21.53 13.52
C VAL A 78 -19.15 -20.26 14.24
N ILE A 79 -20.41 -19.84 14.07
CA ILE A 79 -20.90 -18.56 14.61
C ILE A 79 -21.10 -18.58 16.13
N LYS A 80 -21.38 -19.75 16.71
CA LYS A 80 -21.81 -19.89 18.11
C LYS A 80 -20.87 -19.22 19.12
N PRO A 81 -19.53 -19.40 19.06
CA PRO A 81 -18.62 -18.73 20.00
C PRO A 81 -18.66 -17.20 19.93
N TYR A 82 -18.99 -16.64 18.76
CA TYR A 82 -19.06 -15.19 18.56
C TYR A 82 -20.38 -14.58 19.05
N GLN A 83 -21.46 -15.37 19.15
CA GLN A 83 -22.75 -14.92 19.71
C GLN A 83 -22.68 -14.65 21.22
N GLU A 84 -21.69 -15.23 21.90
CA GLU A 84 -21.48 -15.06 23.33
C GLU A 84 -20.65 -13.80 23.65
N LEU A 85 -20.06 -13.16 22.63
CA LEU A 85 -19.26 -11.95 22.78
C LEU A 85 -20.12 -10.68 22.79
N PRO A 86 -19.64 -9.59 23.43
CA PRO A 86 -20.30 -8.30 23.34
C PRO A 86 -20.43 -7.81 21.89
N THR A 87 -21.59 -7.27 21.53
CA THR A 87 -21.91 -6.87 20.15
C THR A 87 -20.99 -5.79 19.59
N GLU A 88 -20.40 -4.95 20.46
CA GLU A 88 -19.41 -3.93 20.13
C GLU A 88 -18.08 -4.50 19.64
N GLN A 89 -17.80 -5.77 19.93
CA GLN A 89 -16.65 -6.50 19.42
C GLN A 89 -16.93 -7.17 18.08
N ILE A 90 -18.18 -7.22 17.61
CA ILE A 90 -18.54 -7.96 16.41
C ILE A 90 -18.81 -7.02 15.24
N GLY A 91 -18.07 -7.21 14.15
CA GLY A 91 -18.14 -6.39 12.94
C GLY A 91 -18.37 -7.19 11.67
N ALA A 92 -18.44 -6.47 10.56
CA ALA A 92 -18.62 -7.06 9.24
C ALA A 92 -17.32 -7.16 8.45
N LEU A 93 -16.96 -8.35 7.95
CA LEU A 93 -15.93 -8.51 6.91
C LEU A 93 -16.61 -8.59 5.54
N LEU A 94 -16.49 -7.52 4.76
CA LEU A 94 -17.14 -7.35 3.46
C LEU A 94 -16.24 -7.90 2.34
N GLU A 95 -16.06 -9.22 2.34
CA GLU A 95 -15.36 -9.97 1.31
C GLU A 95 -16.38 -10.82 0.53
N VAL A 96 -16.43 -10.64 -0.79
CA VAL A 96 -17.40 -11.30 -1.66
C VAL A 96 -16.90 -12.69 -2.06
N THR A 97 -17.75 -13.68 -1.81
CA THR A 97 -17.54 -15.07 -2.19
C THR A 97 -18.63 -15.53 -3.17
N PRO A 98 -18.44 -16.63 -3.92
CA PRO A 98 -19.46 -17.22 -4.77
C PRO A 98 -20.79 -17.47 -4.05
N GLU A 99 -20.78 -18.02 -2.84
CA GLU A 99 -22.02 -18.26 -2.08
C GLU A 99 -22.68 -16.96 -1.64
N PHE A 100 -21.91 -15.98 -1.17
CA PHE A 100 -22.44 -14.67 -0.77
C PHE A 100 -23.02 -13.90 -1.97
N ALA A 101 -22.34 -13.91 -3.11
CA ALA A 101 -22.81 -13.29 -4.35
C ALA A 101 -24.13 -13.95 -4.81
N SER A 102 -24.18 -15.28 -4.83
CA SER A 102 -25.36 -16.06 -5.17
C SER A 102 -26.54 -15.75 -4.24
N ALA A 103 -26.31 -15.72 -2.92
CA ALA A 103 -27.33 -15.37 -1.91
C ALA A 103 -27.85 -13.93 -2.08
N SER A 104 -27.03 -13.05 -2.65
CA SER A 104 -27.38 -11.66 -2.95
C SER A 104 -28.02 -11.46 -4.33
N ALA A 105 -28.21 -12.54 -5.11
CA ALA A 105 -28.63 -12.48 -6.51
C ALA A 105 -27.72 -11.56 -7.36
N VAL A 106 -26.40 -11.71 -7.16
CA VAL A 106 -25.31 -11.05 -7.88
C VAL A 106 -24.41 -12.12 -8.49
N ALA A 107 -23.92 -11.90 -9.72
CA ALA A 107 -22.96 -12.82 -10.33
C ALA A 107 -21.58 -12.64 -9.69
N TYR A 108 -20.93 -13.72 -9.27
CA TYR A 108 -19.54 -13.64 -8.83
C TYR A 108 -18.63 -13.37 -10.05
N HIS A 109 -17.69 -12.44 -9.91
CA HIS A 109 -16.83 -11.99 -11.01
C HIS A 109 -15.56 -12.84 -11.21
N GLY A 110 -15.16 -13.62 -10.20
CA GLY A 110 -14.01 -14.51 -10.28
C GLY A 110 -14.38 -15.94 -10.67
N ASP A 111 -13.37 -16.79 -10.73
CA ASP A 111 -13.50 -18.24 -10.85
C ASP A 111 -14.07 -18.82 -9.54
N PRO A 112 -15.25 -19.47 -9.57
CA PRO A 112 -15.82 -20.10 -8.38
C PRO A 112 -14.92 -21.18 -7.74
N ALA A 113 -13.95 -21.72 -8.48
CA ALA A 113 -12.95 -22.65 -7.93
C ALA A 113 -11.87 -21.94 -7.10
N GLY A 114 -11.75 -20.62 -7.18
CA GLY A 114 -10.88 -19.84 -6.32
C GLY A 114 -9.48 -19.54 -6.87
N SER A 115 -9.28 -19.55 -8.19
CA SER A 115 -7.96 -19.28 -8.76
C SER A 115 -7.58 -17.78 -8.68
N ASP A 116 -8.58 -16.89 -8.71
CA ASP A 116 -8.43 -15.44 -8.82
C ASP A 116 -9.22 -14.66 -7.75
N TRP A 117 -9.69 -15.35 -6.69
CA TRP A 117 -10.54 -14.75 -5.66
C TRP A 117 -9.92 -13.49 -5.05
N HIS A 118 -8.59 -13.47 -4.89
CA HIS A 118 -7.81 -12.41 -4.27
C HIS A 118 -7.73 -11.12 -5.10
N GLN A 119 -8.20 -11.14 -6.35
CA GLN A 119 -8.27 -9.94 -7.17
C GLN A 119 -9.32 -8.97 -6.61
N ALA A 120 -8.98 -7.68 -6.53
CA ALA A 120 -9.84 -6.66 -5.93
C ALA A 120 -11.25 -6.61 -6.58
N ARG A 121 -11.33 -6.86 -7.89
CA ARG A 121 -12.59 -6.87 -8.67
C ARG A 121 -13.51 -8.04 -8.31
N ASN A 122 -12.98 -9.09 -7.68
CA ASN A 122 -13.70 -10.30 -7.32
C ASN A 122 -14.07 -10.28 -5.83
N ALA A 123 -13.08 -9.98 -4.97
CA ALA A 123 -13.22 -10.02 -3.51
C ALA A 123 -13.94 -8.80 -2.90
N PHE A 124 -13.92 -7.62 -3.52
CA PHE A 124 -14.41 -6.40 -2.87
C PHE A 124 -15.55 -5.74 -3.64
N LEU A 125 -16.35 -4.96 -2.90
CA LEU A 125 -17.51 -4.24 -3.42
C LEU A 125 -17.19 -3.33 -4.61
N VAL A 126 -15.95 -2.80 -4.69
CA VAL A 126 -15.50 -1.93 -5.78
C VAL A 126 -15.62 -2.60 -7.16
N GLY A 127 -15.54 -3.93 -7.24
CA GLY A 127 -15.69 -4.69 -8.47
C GLY A 127 -17.13 -4.81 -9.00
N TYR A 128 -18.12 -4.42 -8.21
CA TYR A 128 -19.54 -4.57 -8.51
C TYR A 128 -20.19 -3.22 -8.79
N THR A 129 -21.29 -3.20 -9.54
CA THR A 129 -22.07 -1.97 -9.78
C THR A 129 -22.77 -1.49 -8.50
N GLN A 130 -23.18 -0.22 -8.41
CA GLN A 130 -23.90 0.28 -7.22
C GLN A 130 -25.16 -0.54 -6.87
N GLU A 131 -25.90 -1.02 -7.88
CA GLU A 131 -27.07 -1.88 -7.66
C GLU A 131 -26.68 -3.23 -7.05
N GLU A 132 -25.58 -3.82 -7.50
CA GLU A 132 -25.04 -5.08 -6.96
C GLU A 132 -24.43 -4.88 -5.57
N ARG A 133 -23.65 -3.81 -5.37
CA ARG A 133 -23.12 -3.41 -4.05
C ARG A 133 -24.26 -3.26 -3.04
N LYS A 134 -25.36 -2.61 -3.43
CA LYS A 134 -26.57 -2.50 -2.60
C LYS A 134 -27.09 -3.88 -2.19
N LYS A 135 -27.26 -4.80 -3.14
CA LYS A 135 -27.78 -6.14 -2.86
C LYS A 135 -26.85 -6.95 -1.96
N LEU A 136 -25.54 -6.88 -2.19
CA LEU A 136 -24.53 -7.52 -1.37
C LEU A 136 -24.59 -6.98 0.07
N ILE A 137 -24.54 -5.65 0.24
CA ILE A 137 -24.61 -5.02 1.57
C ILE A 137 -25.92 -5.36 2.27
N ASP A 138 -27.07 -5.24 1.59
CA ASP A 138 -28.38 -5.52 2.19
C ASP A 138 -28.50 -6.98 2.65
N THR A 139 -28.01 -7.92 1.83
CA THR A 139 -27.99 -9.35 2.15
C THR A 139 -27.11 -9.64 3.35
N TYR A 140 -25.90 -9.06 3.38
CA TYR A 140 -24.98 -9.18 4.50
C TYR A 140 -25.61 -8.65 5.80
N MET A 141 -26.14 -7.43 5.76
CA MET A 141 -26.71 -6.78 6.93
C MET A 141 -27.97 -7.49 7.42
N GLY A 142 -28.77 -8.06 6.52
CA GLY A 142 -29.90 -8.93 6.86
C GLY A 142 -29.46 -10.19 7.61
N ALA A 143 -28.41 -10.87 7.13
CA ALA A 143 -27.84 -12.03 7.80
C ALA A 143 -27.28 -11.67 9.18
N PHE A 144 -26.52 -10.59 9.28
CA PHE A 144 -25.95 -10.11 10.53
C PHE A 144 -27.04 -9.81 11.57
N ARG A 145 -28.09 -9.07 11.18
CA ARG A 145 -29.21 -8.76 12.07
C ARG A 145 -29.98 -9.99 12.51
N LYS A 146 -30.08 -11.03 11.67
CA LYS A 146 -30.71 -12.30 12.06
C LYS A 146 -29.93 -12.99 13.19
N VAL A 147 -28.59 -12.92 13.16
CA VAL A 147 -27.72 -13.55 14.16
C VAL A 147 -27.64 -12.74 15.45
N PHE A 148 -27.45 -11.42 15.35
CA PHE A 148 -27.12 -10.55 16.50
C PHE A 148 -28.25 -9.61 16.93
N ASN A 149 -29.38 -9.59 16.21
CA ASN A 149 -30.52 -8.69 16.46
C ASN A 149 -30.18 -7.18 16.41
N THR A 150 -29.02 -6.82 15.88
CA THR A 150 -28.54 -5.45 15.66
C THR A 150 -27.75 -5.38 14.35
N TYR A 151 -27.32 -4.20 13.93
CA TYR A 151 -26.34 -4.01 12.83
C TYR A 151 -24.93 -3.78 13.41
N PRO A 152 -23.87 -4.13 12.66
CA PRO A 152 -22.50 -3.94 13.14
C PRO A 152 -22.16 -2.45 13.21
N THR A 153 -21.41 -2.06 14.24
CA THR A 153 -20.93 -0.68 14.40
C THR A 153 -19.67 -0.40 13.59
N PHE A 154 -18.94 -1.45 13.20
CA PHE A 154 -17.76 -1.36 12.35
C PHE A 154 -17.77 -2.40 11.24
N SER A 155 -17.03 -2.12 10.17
CA SER A 155 -16.84 -3.03 9.03
C SER A 155 -15.38 -3.07 8.62
N VAL A 156 -15.00 -4.07 7.85
CA VAL A 156 -13.64 -4.33 7.37
C VAL A 156 -13.74 -4.72 5.91
N ALA A 157 -12.93 -4.10 5.07
CA ALA A 157 -12.63 -4.56 3.73
C ALA A 157 -11.25 -4.03 3.35
N TRP A 158 -10.45 -4.82 2.64
CA TRP A 158 -9.15 -4.35 2.18
C TRP A 158 -9.26 -3.17 1.20
N MET A 159 -10.38 -3.11 0.48
CA MET A 159 -10.75 -1.96 -0.34
C MET A 159 -12.25 -1.69 -0.27
N ILE A 160 -12.60 -0.40 -0.20
CA ILE A 160 -14.00 0.06 -0.26
C ILE A 160 -14.09 1.35 -1.07
N ASP A 161 -15.20 1.53 -1.78
CA ASP A 161 -15.53 2.78 -2.45
C ASP A 161 -16.37 3.72 -1.58
N SER A 162 -16.39 5.00 -1.92
CA SER A 162 -17.12 6.05 -1.23
C SER A 162 -18.62 5.80 -1.23
N TRP A 163 -19.20 5.25 -2.30
CA TRP A 163 -20.63 4.96 -2.37
C TRP A 163 -21.03 3.88 -1.37
N SER A 164 -20.28 2.76 -1.33
CA SER A 164 -20.50 1.68 -0.36
C SER A 164 -20.34 2.18 1.07
N LEU A 165 -19.30 2.97 1.35
CA LEU A 165 -19.05 3.54 2.68
C LEU A 165 -20.20 4.46 3.13
N ASN A 166 -20.70 5.32 2.24
CA ASN A 166 -21.86 6.18 2.50
C ASN A 166 -23.11 5.33 2.79
N TYR A 167 -23.36 4.29 1.99
CA TYR A 167 -24.53 3.43 2.13
C TYR A 167 -24.51 2.64 3.45
N LEU A 168 -23.36 2.08 3.85
CA LEU A 168 -23.15 1.44 5.15
C LEU A 168 -23.43 2.39 6.31
N ARG A 169 -22.95 3.64 6.20
CA ARG A 169 -23.18 4.67 7.22
C ARG A 169 -24.65 5.05 7.33
N ASP A 170 -25.25 5.42 6.20
CA ASP A 170 -26.53 6.11 6.16
C ASP A 170 -27.70 5.14 6.34
N GLN A 171 -27.60 3.89 5.85
CA GLN A 171 -28.66 2.88 6.02
C GLN A 171 -28.49 2.01 7.25
N TYR A 172 -27.25 1.64 7.59
CA TYR A 172 -26.97 0.62 8.63
C TYR A 172 -26.28 1.17 9.88
N GLY A 173 -25.85 2.43 9.85
CA GLY A 173 -25.30 3.09 11.03
C GLY A 173 -23.84 2.75 11.32
N VAL A 174 -23.11 2.12 10.38
CA VAL A 174 -21.68 1.82 10.54
C VAL A 174 -20.89 3.12 10.84
N ARG A 175 -20.03 3.08 11.85
CA ARG A 175 -19.27 4.24 12.37
C ARG A 175 -17.77 4.14 12.11
N VAL A 176 -17.24 2.93 12.07
CA VAL A 176 -15.81 2.66 11.81
C VAL A 176 -15.68 1.74 10.60
N HIS A 177 -14.67 1.97 9.78
CA HIS A 177 -14.28 1.04 8.74
C HIS A 177 -12.76 0.79 8.81
N GLU A 178 -12.38 -0.47 8.92
CA GLU A 178 -11.00 -0.90 8.77
C GLU A 178 -10.66 -1.08 7.30
N LEU A 179 -9.57 -0.46 6.87
CA LEU A 179 -9.05 -0.45 5.51
C LEU A 179 -7.62 -1.01 5.49
N THR A 180 -7.13 -1.47 4.35
CA THR A 180 -5.71 -1.87 4.21
C THR A 180 -4.76 -0.72 4.53
N LYS A 181 -3.57 -1.06 5.04
CA LYS A 181 -2.40 -0.16 5.20
C LYS A 181 -2.09 0.61 3.93
N GLU A 182 -1.25 1.63 4.09
CA GLU A 182 -0.67 2.29 2.94
C GLU A 182 0.24 1.33 2.17
N GLN A 183 -0.11 1.07 0.92
CA GLN A 183 0.66 0.18 0.03
C GLN A 183 0.55 0.63 -1.43
N TYR A 184 1.56 0.29 -2.22
CA TYR A 184 1.65 0.63 -3.62
C TYR A 184 2.02 -0.60 -4.44
N GLU A 185 1.12 -1.03 -5.32
CA GLU A 185 1.27 -2.22 -6.17
C GLU A 185 1.60 -3.52 -5.40
N THR A 186 1.13 -3.60 -4.16
CA THR A 186 1.10 -4.83 -3.35
C THR A 186 -0.25 -5.53 -3.55
N ASP A 187 -0.24 -6.87 -3.61
CA ASP A 187 -1.42 -7.69 -3.93
C ASP A 187 -2.07 -7.26 -5.27
N SER A 188 -3.40 -7.06 -5.27
CA SER A 188 -4.19 -6.62 -6.42
C SER A 188 -4.75 -5.20 -6.25
N TYR A 189 -4.29 -4.44 -5.23
CA TYR A 189 -4.83 -3.12 -4.90
C TYR A 189 -3.81 -2.16 -4.32
N THR A 190 -3.81 -0.94 -4.83
CA THR A 190 -3.02 0.20 -4.35
C THR A 190 -3.90 1.16 -3.58
N LEU A 191 -3.51 1.50 -2.34
CA LEU A 191 -4.18 2.51 -1.52
C LEU A 191 -3.14 3.47 -0.96
N TYR A 192 -2.89 4.59 -1.65
CA TYR A 192 -1.67 5.35 -1.49
C TYR A 192 -1.88 6.86 -1.36
N GLY A 193 -1.19 7.49 -0.42
CA GLY A 193 -1.16 8.94 -0.22
C GLY A 193 -2.16 9.52 0.78
N GLY A 194 -3.10 8.72 1.31
CA GLY A 194 -3.99 9.14 2.39
C GLY A 194 -3.29 9.25 3.74
N THR A 195 -4.07 9.47 4.81
CA THR A 195 -3.57 9.30 6.18
C THR A 195 -3.32 7.81 6.44
N PHE A 196 -2.17 7.48 7.02
CA PHE A 196 -1.76 6.11 7.36
C PHE A 196 -1.35 6.02 8.83
N ASN A 197 -1.43 4.83 9.43
CA ASN A 197 -1.24 4.51 10.86
C ASN A 197 -2.10 5.31 11.86
N LEU A 198 -2.76 6.40 11.47
CA LEU A 198 -3.60 7.24 12.32
C LEU A 198 -5.05 7.17 11.86
N PRO A 199 -6.03 7.07 12.78
CA PRO A 199 -7.43 7.15 12.42
C PRO A 199 -7.82 8.56 11.98
N TYR A 200 -8.75 8.62 11.03
CA TYR A 200 -9.30 9.85 10.50
C TYR A 200 -10.77 9.67 10.11
N PHE A 201 -11.57 10.72 10.27
CA PHE A 201 -12.91 10.74 9.68
C PHE A 201 -12.76 10.96 8.18
N ALA A 202 -13.33 10.07 7.37
CA ALA A 202 -13.21 10.15 5.92
C ALA A 202 -14.05 11.28 5.32
N SER A 203 -13.68 11.70 4.11
CA SER A 203 -14.57 12.43 3.22
C SER A 203 -15.67 11.51 2.69
N ARG A 204 -16.88 12.05 2.51
CA ARG A 204 -17.96 11.33 1.81
C ARG A 204 -17.64 11.05 0.34
N ASN A 205 -16.70 11.78 -0.25
CA ASN A 205 -16.36 11.65 -1.68
C ASN A 205 -15.20 10.69 -1.94
N HIS A 206 -14.34 10.44 -0.94
CA HIS A 206 -13.12 9.66 -1.14
C HIS A 206 -12.63 9.01 0.16
N PRO A 207 -12.49 7.66 0.22
CA PRO A 207 -12.15 6.93 1.44
C PRO A 207 -10.80 7.31 2.05
N LEU A 208 -9.80 7.66 1.22
CA LEU A 208 -8.45 8.03 1.71
C LEU A 208 -8.29 9.47 2.19
N LEU A 209 -9.29 10.33 1.97
CA LEU A 209 -9.17 11.74 2.34
C LEU A 209 -9.79 12.01 3.71
N PRO A 210 -9.11 12.75 4.59
CA PRO A 210 -9.69 13.17 5.84
C PRO A 210 -10.78 14.24 5.63
N SER A 211 -11.67 14.37 6.62
CA SER A 211 -12.69 15.40 6.73
C SER A 211 -12.80 15.89 8.17
N SER A 212 -13.22 17.13 8.35
CA SER A 212 -13.57 17.70 9.66
C SER A 212 -14.93 17.23 10.17
N ASN A 213 -15.70 16.46 9.37
CA ASN A 213 -16.97 15.90 9.78
C ASN A 213 -16.79 14.70 10.71
N SER A 214 -16.72 14.98 12.02
CA SER A 214 -16.62 13.98 13.10
C SER A 214 -17.83 13.03 13.20
N ASP A 215 -18.95 13.40 12.57
CA ASP A 215 -20.16 12.58 12.50
C ASP A 215 -20.17 11.64 11.29
N TYR A 216 -19.08 11.51 10.52
CA TYR A 216 -19.01 10.51 9.43
C TYR A 216 -18.25 9.24 9.86
N VAL A 217 -17.89 8.38 8.91
CA VAL A 217 -17.16 7.13 9.17
C VAL A 217 -15.70 7.43 9.47
N MET A 218 -15.18 6.85 10.56
CA MET A 218 -13.76 6.86 10.86
C MET A 218 -13.08 5.68 10.15
N ILE A 219 -12.03 5.97 9.39
CA ILE A 219 -11.15 4.96 8.81
C ILE A 219 -10.03 4.65 9.79
N MET A 220 -9.78 3.36 10.01
CA MET A 220 -8.59 2.83 10.68
C MET A 220 -7.86 1.93 9.68
N ARG A 221 -6.54 2.05 9.55
CA ARG A 221 -5.80 1.26 8.54
C ARG A 221 -5.00 0.16 9.22
N GLN A 222 -5.22 -1.09 8.82
CA GLN A 222 -4.45 -2.23 9.30
C GLN A 222 -3.13 -2.31 8.55
N THR A 223 -1.96 -2.25 9.18
CA THR A 223 -1.62 -2.27 10.61
C THR A 223 -0.56 -1.20 10.92
N VAL A 224 0.10 -1.23 12.09
CA VAL A 224 1.22 -0.30 12.38
C VAL A 224 2.32 -0.52 11.35
N SER A 225 2.53 0.47 10.49
CA SER A 225 3.53 0.43 9.43
C SER A 225 4.81 1.18 9.83
N ASP A 226 5.95 0.71 9.37
CA ASP A 226 7.23 1.40 9.55
C ASP A 226 7.23 2.75 8.83
N ILE A 227 7.35 3.85 9.58
CA ILE A 227 7.27 5.22 9.05
C ILE A 227 8.34 5.47 7.98
N ASP A 228 9.51 4.85 8.14
CA ASP A 228 10.62 5.05 7.23
C ASP A 228 10.53 4.08 6.08
N ARG A 229 10.36 2.77 6.32
CA ARG A 229 10.52 1.71 5.31
C ARG A 229 9.27 1.41 4.49
N ASN A 230 8.07 1.67 5.01
CA ASN A 230 6.83 1.39 4.27
C ASN A 230 6.60 2.35 3.08
N TYR A 231 7.10 3.60 3.17
CA TYR A 231 6.89 4.61 2.14
C TYR A 231 7.35 4.16 0.75
N GLY A 232 6.40 3.99 -0.17
CA GLY A 232 6.64 3.61 -1.57
C GLY A 232 7.11 2.15 -1.77
N SER A 233 7.04 1.31 -0.74
CA SER A 233 7.38 -0.11 -0.86
C SER A 233 6.30 -0.88 -1.63
N SER A 234 6.71 -1.69 -2.61
CA SER A 234 5.86 -2.72 -3.23
C SER A 234 5.84 -4.05 -2.45
N LYS A 235 6.54 -4.09 -1.32
CA LYS A 235 6.60 -5.26 -0.44
C LYS A 235 5.85 -4.99 0.86
N ALA A 236 5.11 -5.99 1.30
CA ALA A 236 4.28 -5.92 2.50
C ALA A 236 5.10 -5.91 3.81
N HIS A 237 6.39 -6.22 3.77
CA HIS A 237 7.22 -6.59 4.93
C HIS A 237 7.33 -5.60 6.11
N PHE A 238 7.02 -4.32 5.89
CA PHE A 238 7.34 -3.25 6.85
C PHE A 238 6.13 -2.86 7.71
N SER A 239 5.55 -3.86 8.38
CA SER A 239 4.37 -3.69 9.22
C SER A 239 4.41 -4.59 10.46
N SER A 240 3.54 -4.35 11.44
CA SER A 240 3.36 -5.18 12.63
C SER A 240 2.60 -6.48 12.39
N GLN A 241 2.10 -6.76 11.19
CA GLN A 241 1.35 -7.98 10.91
C GLN A 241 2.34 -9.16 10.88
N PRO A 242 2.12 -10.24 11.65
CA PRO A 242 3.04 -11.37 11.72
C PRO A 242 3.54 -11.91 10.37
N ASN A 243 2.64 -12.11 9.40
CA ASN A 243 2.99 -12.60 8.06
C ASN A 243 3.85 -11.60 7.28
N ASP A 244 3.76 -10.29 7.55
CA ASP A 244 4.52 -9.29 6.83
C ASP A 244 6.00 -9.31 7.25
N TYR A 245 6.27 -9.06 8.54
CA TYR A 245 7.64 -8.91 9.00
C TYR A 245 8.37 -10.25 9.15
N LEU A 246 7.68 -11.37 9.40
CA LEU A 246 8.36 -12.67 9.43
C LEU A 246 8.75 -13.18 8.04
N GLU A 247 8.05 -12.74 6.98
CA GLU A 247 8.41 -13.04 5.59
C GLU A 247 9.51 -12.12 5.04
N ASN A 248 9.93 -11.11 5.80
CA ASN A 248 11.00 -10.22 5.38
C ASN A 248 12.30 -11.01 5.12
N PRO A 249 12.95 -10.86 3.94
CA PRO A 249 14.22 -11.53 3.65
C PRO A 249 15.34 -11.24 4.64
N ASP A 250 15.33 -10.07 5.28
CA ASP A 250 16.27 -9.69 6.35
C ASP A 250 15.93 -10.32 7.71
N LYS A 251 14.86 -11.13 7.79
CA LYS A 251 14.47 -11.94 8.95
C LYS A 251 14.27 -11.12 10.22
N THR A 252 13.41 -10.11 10.13
CA THR A 252 12.91 -9.42 11.33
C THR A 252 12.17 -10.39 12.26
N ASP A 253 12.24 -10.13 13.55
CA ASP A 253 11.65 -10.96 14.60
C ASP A 253 10.72 -10.13 15.51
N PHE A 254 10.33 -10.67 16.65
CA PHE A 254 9.46 -9.99 17.60
C PHE A 254 9.99 -8.63 18.07
N SER A 255 11.32 -8.42 18.12
CA SER A 255 11.90 -7.12 18.52
C SER A 255 11.57 -6.02 17.52
N TYR A 256 11.35 -6.36 16.25
CA TYR A 256 10.88 -5.42 15.24
C TYR A 256 9.45 -4.96 15.54
N PHE A 257 8.56 -5.89 15.91
CA PHE A 257 7.23 -5.55 16.37
C PHE A 257 7.26 -4.62 17.60
N GLU A 258 8.10 -4.93 18.60
CA GLU A 258 8.27 -4.07 19.77
C GLU A 258 8.72 -2.65 19.39
N GLN A 259 9.67 -2.52 18.46
CA GLN A 259 10.13 -1.21 17.97
C GLN A 259 9.01 -0.40 17.29
N LEU A 260 8.15 -1.05 16.51
CA LEU A 260 7.00 -0.39 15.88
C LEU A 260 6.03 0.14 16.93
N LEU A 261 5.71 -0.65 17.97
CA LEU A 261 4.81 -0.23 19.05
C LEU A 261 5.43 0.82 19.95
N HIS A 262 6.74 0.75 20.22
CA HIS A 262 7.47 1.81 20.92
C HIS A 262 7.44 3.11 20.12
N THR A 263 7.59 3.05 18.80
CA THR A 263 7.49 4.23 17.93
C THR A 263 6.08 4.82 17.93
N ALA A 264 5.03 3.98 17.94
CA ALA A 264 3.65 4.43 18.07
C ALA A 264 3.38 5.09 19.43
N ASN A 265 3.94 4.54 20.52
CA ASN A 265 3.79 5.09 21.87
C ASN A 265 4.60 6.39 22.09
N SER A 266 5.72 6.58 21.38
CA SER A 266 6.54 7.80 21.50
C SER A 266 5.98 9.00 20.73
N GLN A 267 4.93 8.80 19.93
CA GLN A 267 4.24 9.90 19.27
C GLN A 267 3.58 10.85 20.27
N ASN A 268 3.29 12.05 19.81
CA ASN A 268 2.48 13.00 20.58
C ASN A 268 1.04 12.47 20.77
N GLU A 269 0.35 13.01 21.76
CA GLU A 269 -1.04 12.71 22.13
C GLU A 269 -2.01 12.50 20.97
N MET A 270 -2.04 13.44 20.03
CA MET A 270 -2.97 13.41 18.89
C MET A 270 -2.59 12.37 17.82
N SER A 271 -1.46 11.69 17.99
CA SER A 271 -0.86 10.76 17.03
C SER A 271 -0.41 9.44 17.65
N LYS A 272 -0.76 9.15 18.91
CA LYS A 272 -0.62 7.82 19.50
C LYS A 272 -1.79 6.95 19.04
N PHE A 273 -1.49 5.88 18.32
CA PHE A 273 -2.48 4.86 17.93
C PHE A 273 -1.78 3.60 17.43
N ALA A 274 -2.36 2.43 17.71
CA ALA A 274 -1.99 1.18 17.08
C ALA A 274 -3.24 0.37 16.73
N LEU A 275 -3.26 -0.20 15.52
CA LEU A 275 -4.25 -1.19 15.08
C LEU A 275 -3.52 -2.47 14.70
N LEU A 276 -3.95 -3.59 15.28
CA LEU A 276 -3.40 -4.92 15.07
C LEU A 276 -4.51 -5.89 14.69
N GLY A 277 -4.15 -6.98 14.04
CA GLY A 277 -5.10 -7.98 13.57
C GLY A 277 -4.39 -9.13 12.88
N LEU A 278 -5.08 -10.28 12.82
CA LEU A 278 -4.66 -11.41 12.01
C LEU A 278 -5.88 -12.09 11.39
N GLU A 279 -5.78 -12.49 10.12
CA GLU A 279 -6.80 -13.32 9.49
C GLU A 279 -6.74 -14.77 10.01
N ASN A 280 -7.89 -15.44 10.11
CA ASN A 280 -7.96 -16.84 10.54
C ASN A 280 -7.80 -17.88 9.40
N SER A 281 -7.31 -17.48 8.22
CA SER A 281 -7.17 -18.41 7.10
C SER A 281 -6.13 -19.50 7.38
N LEU A 282 -6.28 -20.67 6.74
CA LEU A 282 -5.35 -21.80 6.93
C LEU A 282 -3.88 -21.42 6.67
N SER A 283 -3.63 -20.53 5.70
CA SER A 283 -2.29 -20.01 5.41
C SER A 283 -1.67 -19.24 6.58
N MET A 284 -2.48 -18.65 7.46
CA MET A 284 -2.04 -17.84 8.59
C MET A 284 -1.72 -18.66 9.84
N GLN A 285 -1.95 -19.98 9.82
CA GLN A 285 -1.64 -20.86 10.96
C GLN A 285 -0.18 -20.77 11.42
N ALA A 286 0.76 -20.59 10.48
CA ALA A 286 2.18 -20.47 10.79
C ALA A 286 2.51 -19.22 11.64
N TYR A 287 1.62 -18.23 11.66
CA TYR A 287 1.85 -16.93 12.30
C TYR A 287 1.06 -16.74 13.60
N GLN A 288 0.17 -17.68 13.95
CA GLN A 288 -0.69 -17.56 15.14
C GLN A 288 0.13 -17.48 16.44
N GLU A 289 1.17 -18.30 16.59
CA GLU A 289 2.03 -18.28 17.78
C GLU A 289 2.72 -16.93 17.97
N GLU A 290 3.14 -16.29 16.87
CA GLU A 290 3.72 -14.95 16.93
C GLU A 290 2.67 -13.91 17.33
N PHE A 291 1.46 -14.00 16.80
CA PHE A 291 0.35 -13.12 17.18
C PHE A 291 -0.02 -13.27 18.67
N ILE A 292 -0.01 -14.49 19.21
CA ILE A 292 -0.23 -14.71 20.65
C ILE A 292 0.83 -13.98 21.49
N LYS A 293 2.10 -14.00 21.08
CA LYS A 293 3.15 -13.22 21.76
C LYS A 293 2.87 -11.71 21.70
N GLN A 294 2.39 -11.21 20.55
CA GLN A 294 2.02 -9.79 20.41
C GLN A 294 0.90 -9.42 21.40
N LEU A 295 -0.14 -10.24 21.51
CA LEU A 295 -1.24 -10.01 22.46
C LEU A 295 -0.79 -10.09 23.92
N GLN A 296 0.14 -11.00 24.26
CA GLN A 296 0.74 -11.08 25.59
C GLN A 296 1.52 -9.80 25.92
N PHE A 297 2.37 -9.33 25.01
CA PHE A 297 3.09 -8.06 25.18
C PHE A 297 2.15 -6.88 25.39
N ILE A 298 1.05 -6.78 24.63
CA ILE A 298 0.05 -5.73 24.79
C ILE A 298 -0.63 -5.82 26.16
N THR A 299 -0.95 -7.04 26.61
CA THR A 299 -1.55 -7.27 27.93
C THR A 299 -0.62 -6.84 29.05
N ASP A 300 0.66 -7.17 28.94
CA ASP A 300 1.69 -6.77 29.90
C ASP A 300 1.82 -5.23 29.94
N LYS A 301 1.85 -4.57 28.77
CA LYS A 301 1.88 -3.11 28.66
C LYS A 301 0.62 -2.42 29.16
N GLN A 302 -0.54 -3.05 28.98
CA GLN A 302 -1.80 -2.56 29.56
C GLN A 302 -1.76 -2.64 31.10
N SER A 303 -1.19 -3.71 31.66
CA SER A 303 -1.04 -3.88 33.12
C SER A 303 -0.07 -2.87 33.75
N GLN A 304 0.88 -2.38 32.95
CA GLN A 304 1.84 -1.32 33.29
C GLN A 304 1.25 0.10 33.09
N GLU A 305 -0.02 0.20 32.69
CA GLU A 305 -0.68 1.46 32.34
C GLU A 305 -0.05 2.22 31.15
N GLU A 306 0.81 1.59 30.37
CA GLU A 306 1.40 2.19 29.17
C GLU A 306 0.40 2.18 27.99
N PHE A 307 -0.40 1.12 27.87
CA PHE A 307 -1.36 0.94 26.77
C PHE A 307 -2.82 0.95 27.27
N SER A 308 -3.75 1.35 26.40
CA SER A 308 -5.19 1.22 26.59
C SER A 308 -5.78 0.42 25.43
N VAL A 309 -6.23 -0.80 25.70
CA VAL A 309 -6.87 -1.65 24.69
C VAL A 309 -8.37 -1.37 24.66
N GLN A 310 -8.93 -1.06 23.50
CA GLN A 310 -10.32 -0.62 23.34
C GLN A 310 -11.00 -1.31 22.14
N THR A 311 -12.34 -1.32 22.11
CA THR A 311 -13.08 -1.69 20.89
C THR A 311 -13.01 -0.56 19.85
N PRO A 312 -13.22 -0.85 18.55
CA PRO A 312 -13.24 0.19 17.52
C PRO A 312 -14.27 1.30 17.80
N ILE A 313 -15.45 0.94 18.32
CA ILE A 313 -16.53 1.89 18.57
C ILE A 313 -16.28 2.74 19.83
N ASP A 314 -15.61 2.20 20.84
CA ASP A 314 -15.23 2.98 22.03
C ASP A 314 -14.22 4.07 21.64
N TYR A 315 -13.20 3.70 20.86
CA TYR A 315 -12.24 4.66 20.33
C TYR A 315 -12.92 5.73 19.47
N PHE A 316 -13.85 5.34 18.58
CA PHE A 316 -14.66 6.30 17.81
C PHE A 316 -15.38 7.31 18.71
N ASN A 317 -16.04 6.82 19.77
CA ASN A 317 -16.79 7.66 20.69
C ASN A 317 -15.90 8.61 21.50
N GLU A 318 -14.67 8.20 21.82
CA GLU A 318 -13.68 9.04 22.49
C GLU A 318 -13.17 10.16 21.56
N GLN A 319 -12.91 9.84 20.29
CA GLN A 319 -12.30 10.78 19.35
C GLN A 319 -13.28 11.75 18.70
N LYS A 320 -14.56 11.38 18.53
CA LYS A 320 -15.56 12.25 17.88
C LYS A 320 -15.80 13.57 18.63
N GLU A 321 -15.60 13.57 19.95
CA GLU A 321 -15.73 14.75 20.81
C GLU A 321 -14.45 15.61 20.79
N ASN A 322 -13.34 15.05 20.33
CA ASN A 322 -11.99 15.63 20.38
C ASN A 322 -11.42 15.90 18.98
N VAL A 323 -12.27 16.28 18.01
CA VAL A 323 -11.81 16.62 16.66
C VAL A 323 -11.05 17.94 16.69
N ALA A 324 -9.76 17.83 17.00
CA ALA A 324 -8.84 18.94 16.93
C ALA A 324 -8.77 19.40 15.47
N GLN A 325 -8.97 20.71 15.27
CA GLN A 325 -8.81 21.41 13.99
C GLN A 325 -7.32 21.57 13.60
N SER A 326 -6.44 20.69 14.11
CA SER A 326 -5.00 20.76 13.92
C SER A 326 -4.48 19.51 13.20
N GLY A 327 -3.49 19.71 12.33
CA GLY A 327 -2.91 18.61 11.57
C GLY A 327 -2.14 17.63 12.46
N LYS A 328 -2.17 16.34 12.09
CA LYS A 328 -1.50 15.24 12.82
C LYS A 328 -0.09 14.99 12.26
N THR A 329 0.77 14.36 13.06
CA THR A 329 2.12 13.95 12.61
C THR A 329 2.49 12.55 13.00
N LEU A 330 3.21 11.87 12.12
CA LEU A 330 4.00 10.69 12.46
C LEU A 330 5.48 11.00 12.29
N ILE A 331 6.28 10.73 13.31
CA ILE A 331 7.69 11.10 13.38
C ILE A 331 8.52 9.87 13.69
N SER A 332 9.53 9.60 12.86
CA SER A 332 10.50 8.53 13.11
C SER A 332 11.28 8.82 14.41
N PRO A 333 11.71 7.79 15.16
CA PRO A 333 12.36 7.96 16.47
C PRO A 333 13.56 8.92 16.46
N ASP A 334 14.34 8.90 15.39
CA ASP A 334 15.59 9.65 15.25
C ASP A 334 15.44 10.96 14.45
N PHE A 335 14.23 11.40 14.12
CA PHE A 335 14.06 12.66 13.40
C PHE A 335 14.24 13.87 14.35
N PRO A 336 15.01 14.93 13.98
CA PRO A 336 15.54 15.27 12.64
C PRO A 336 17.01 14.90 12.39
N GLN A 337 17.58 13.92 13.10
CA GLN A 337 18.93 13.39 12.84
C GLN A 337 18.93 12.40 11.66
N SER A 338 17.91 11.55 11.58
CA SER A 338 17.63 10.62 10.48
C SER A 338 16.12 10.36 10.38
N GLY A 339 15.68 9.57 9.39
CA GLY A 339 14.27 9.21 9.22
C GLY A 339 13.40 10.37 8.72
N ALA A 340 12.11 10.32 9.04
CA ALA A 340 11.11 11.20 8.44
C ALA A 340 10.06 11.76 9.42
N LEU A 341 9.48 12.88 9.02
CA LEU A 341 8.27 13.47 9.58
C LEU A 341 7.18 13.48 8.49
N ASN A 342 6.07 12.82 8.76
CA ASN A 342 4.84 12.91 7.96
C ASN A 342 3.86 13.85 8.64
N TYR A 343 3.28 14.77 7.88
CA TYR A 343 2.26 15.72 8.32
C TYR A 343 0.97 15.48 7.54
N PHE A 344 -0.15 15.38 8.25
CA PHE A 344 -1.49 15.24 7.69
C PHE A 344 -2.31 16.47 8.06
N GLY A 345 -2.42 17.41 7.13
CA GLY A 345 -3.31 18.57 7.25
C GLY A 345 -4.72 18.26 6.73
N GLU A 346 -5.53 19.30 6.59
CA GLU A 346 -6.87 19.21 6.00
C GLU A 346 -6.82 19.22 4.46
N ASN A 347 -5.94 20.06 3.90
CA ASN A 347 -5.87 20.28 2.44
C ASN A 347 -4.65 19.61 1.79
N TYR A 348 -3.76 19.01 2.58
CA TYR A 348 -2.56 18.37 2.05
C TYR A 348 -1.94 17.36 3.02
N ARG A 349 -1.11 16.49 2.46
CA ARG A 349 -0.10 15.70 3.17
C ARG A 349 1.28 16.19 2.77
N ALA A 350 2.22 16.19 3.70
CA ALA A 350 3.63 16.45 3.41
C ALA A 350 4.54 15.46 4.15
N ARG A 351 5.66 15.06 3.53
CA ARG A 351 6.72 14.27 4.17
C ARG A 351 8.05 14.98 4.08
N PHE A 352 8.73 15.14 5.21
CA PHE A 352 10.10 15.61 5.30
C PHE A 352 11.00 14.46 5.69
N GLU A 353 12.11 14.29 5.00
CA GLU A 353 13.10 13.25 5.28
C GLU A 353 14.48 13.87 5.42
N ILE A 354 15.28 13.29 6.31
CA ILE A 354 16.69 13.60 6.38
C ILE A 354 17.42 12.76 5.35
N TRP A 355 17.79 13.38 4.24
CA TRP A 355 18.44 12.72 3.12
C TRP A 355 19.80 13.35 2.85
N ASN A 356 20.87 12.54 2.93
CA ASN A 356 22.26 12.98 2.79
C ASN A 356 22.60 14.16 3.72
N GLY A 357 22.11 14.14 4.97
CA GLY A 357 22.31 15.18 5.97
C GLY A 357 21.50 16.48 5.75
N ASN A 358 20.62 16.50 4.76
CA ASN A 358 19.76 17.65 4.46
C ASN A 358 18.30 17.35 4.78
N LEU A 359 17.57 18.37 5.23
CA LEU A 359 16.12 18.32 5.36
C LEU A 359 15.50 18.46 3.97
N THR A 360 14.77 17.44 3.51
CA THR A 360 14.20 17.39 2.16
C THR A 360 12.70 17.15 2.22
N LEU A 361 11.89 17.96 1.54
CA LEU A 361 10.49 17.66 1.27
C LEU A 361 10.42 16.59 0.17
N THR A 362 9.91 15.41 0.53
CA THR A 362 9.91 14.20 -0.32
C THR A 362 8.52 13.77 -0.77
N ASP A 363 7.48 14.17 -0.04
CA ASP A 363 6.09 13.92 -0.43
C ASP A 363 5.28 15.21 -0.24
N PHE A 364 4.44 15.55 -1.21
CA PHE A 364 3.46 16.62 -1.10
C PHE A 364 2.23 16.28 -1.92
N ARG A 365 1.10 16.06 -1.24
CA ARG A 365 -0.16 15.63 -1.85
C ARG A 365 -1.27 16.60 -1.59
N VAL A 366 -2.21 16.67 -2.53
CA VAL A 366 -3.36 17.56 -2.46
C VAL A 366 -4.55 16.78 -1.90
N PHE A 367 -5.03 17.18 -0.72
CA PHE A 367 -6.34 16.77 -0.23
C PHE A 367 -7.34 17.85 -0.67
N THR A 368 -8.23 17.49 -1.59
CA THR A 368 -9.28 18.41 -2.04
C THR A 368 -10.64 17.78 -1.80
N PRO A 369 -11.61 18.51 -1.20
CA PRO A 369 -12.94 17.97 -0.93
C PRO A 369 -13.71 17.58 -2.20
N HIS A 370 -13.26 18.06 -3.36
CA HIS A 370 -13.82 17.75 -4.67
C HIS A 370 -13.20 16.53 -5.36
N LEU A 371 -12.20 15.87 -4.74
CA LEU A 371 -11.65 14.63 -5.29
C LEU A 371 -12.72 13.55 -5.14
N VAL A 372 -13.22 13.06 -6.26
CA VAL A 372 -14.20 11.98 -6.31
C VAL A 372 -13.46 10.66 -6.42
N ASP A 373 -13.87 9.69 -5.61
CA ASP A 373 -13.42 8.31 -5.71
C ASP A 373 -13.65 7.77 -7.14
N PRO A 374 -12.61 7.24 -7.80
CA PRO A 374 -12.70 6.67 -9.16
C PRO A 374 -13.71 5.51 -9.28
N TYR A 375 -14.01 4.81 -8.18
CA TYR A 375 -14.90 3.65 -8.14
C TYR A 375 -16.29 3.99 -7.60
N GLN A 376 -16.57 5.27 -7.32
CA GLN A 376 -17.88 5.69 -6.79
C GLN A 376 -19.02 5.22 -7.70
N ASP A 377 -18.96 5.57 -8.99
CA ASP A 377 -20.02 5.27 -9.96
C ASP A 377 -19.64 4.18 -10.97
N THR A 378 -18.36 3.84 -11.08
CA THR A 378 -17.85 2.86 -12.05
C THR A 378 -17.24 1.66 -11.32
N PRO A 379 -17.62 0.42 -11.66
CA PRO A 379 -17.00 -0.76 -11.06
C PRO A 379 -15.57 -0.94 -11.56
N LEU A 380 -14.71 -1.50 -10.73
CA LEU A 380 -13.40 -2.01 -11.13
C LEU A 380 -13.59 -3.24 -12.02
N THR A 381 -13.11 -3.17 -13.26
CA THR A 381 -13.25 -4.27 -14.23
C THR A 381 -11.97 -5.08 -14.44
N VAL A 382 -10.83 -4.61 -13.93
CA VAL A 382 -9.51 -5.21 -14.18
C VAL A 382 -8.88 -5.78 -12.92
N SER A 383 -7.87 -6.65 -13.06
CA SER A 383 -7.30 -7.44 -11.96
C SER A 383 -6.52 -6.62 -10.92
N LYS A 384 -6.12 -5.38 -11.25
CA LYS A 384 -5.44 -4.45 -10.31
C LYS A 384 -6.20 -3.15 -10.15
N SER A 385 -6.24 -2.63 -8.94
CA SER A 385 -6.93 -1.37 -8.61
C SER A 385 -6.01 -0.32 -8.01
N TYR A 386 -6.39 0.95 -8.17
CA TYR A 386 -5.58 2.09 -7.77
C TYR A 386 -6.44 3.19 -7.13
N LEU A 387 -6.29 3.35 -5.82
CA LEU A 387 -6.80 4.50 -5.07
C LEU A 387 -5.61 5.36 -4.64
N ILE A 388 -5.21 6.31 -5.50
CA ILE A 388 -4.04 7.17 -5.30
C ILE A 388 -4.48 8.62 -5.08
N VAL A 389 -4.09 9.19 -3.95
CA VAL A 389 -4.26 10.63 -3.70
C VAL A 389 -3.28 11.43 -4.59
N PRO A 390 -3.76 12.46 -5.33
CA PRO A 390 -2.93 13.25 -6.23
C PRO A 390 -1.72 13.88 -5.54
N TYR A 391 -0.54 13.67 -6.13
CA TYR A 391 0.73 14.18 -5.61
C TYR A 391 1.40 15.14 -6.59
N LEU A 392 1.95 16.21 -6.01
CA LEU A 392 2.94 17.07 -6.66
C LEU A 392 4.33 16.45 -6.54
N LEU A 393 4.65 15.99 -5.32
CA LEU A 393 5.92 15.36 -4.98
C LEU A 393 5.65 13.98 -4.40
N ASP A 394 6.38 13.00 -4.89
CA ASP A 394 6.45 11.65 -4.37
C ASP A 394 7.82 11.06 -4.74
N SER A 395 8.80 11.23 -3.84
CA SER A 395 10.17 10.78 -4.06
C SER A 395 10.30 9.26 -4.26
N SER A 396 9.26 8.48 -3.95
CA SER A 396 9.27 7.05 -4.21
C SER A 396 8.90 6.70 -5.66
N GLN A 397 8.18 7.59 -6.34
CA GLN A 397 7.73 7.40 -7.72
C GLN A 397 8.42 8.36 -8.72
N GLN A 398 8.96 9.47 -8.21
CA GLN A 398 9.70 10.47 -8.98
C GLN A 398 11.21 10.28 -8.77
N PHE A 399 11.80 9.46 -9.61
CA PHE A 399 13.23 9.18 -9.59
C PHE A 399 13.78 8.97 -11.00
N ASN A 400 15.10 9.08 -11.12
CA ASN A 400 15.85 8.65 -12.29
C ASN A 400 16.73 7.46 -11.95
N ILE A 401 16.78 6.48 -12.85
CA ILE A 401 17.69 5.35 -12.75
C ILE A 401 19.11 5.81 -13.12
N THR A 402 20.08 5.54 -12.25
CA THR A 402 21.52 5.77 -12.49
C THR A 402 22.29 4.48 -12.73
N GLN A 403 21.75 3.33 -12.35
CA GLN A 403 22.26 2.00 -12.69
C GLN A 403 21.10 1.09 -13.06
N GLU A 404 21.12 0.51 -14.27
CA GLU A 404 20.14 -0.49 -14.68
C GLU A 404 20.39 -1.78 -13.88
N ASN A 405 19.52 -2.09 -12.92
CA ASN A 405 19.44 -3.45 -12.38
C ASN A 405 18.61 -4.29 -13.34
N GLU A 406 19.26 -5.20 -14.07
CA GLU A 406 18.68 -5.95 -15.19
C GLU A 406 17.51 -6.90 -14.83
N HIS A 407 17.08 -7.05 -13.57
CA HIS A 407 16.32 -8.25 -13.17
C HIS A 407 15.01 -8.09 -12.38
N THR A 408 14.45 -6.89 -12.17
CA THR A 408 13.10 -6.80 -11.58
C THR A 408 12.33 -5.66 -12.21
N GLY A 409 11.28 -5.99 -12.98
CA GLY A 409 10.32 -5.03 -13.57
C GLY A 409 9.50 -4.23 -12.55
N GLU A 410 9.85 -4.30 -11.26
CA GLU A 410 9.37 -3.43 -10.20
C GLU A 410 10.57 -2.60 -9.72
N PRO A 411 10.50 -1.26 -9.78
CA PRO A 411 11.43 -0.42 -9.04
C PRO A 411 11.12 -0.62 -7.56
N VAL A 412 11.69 -1.68 -6.99
CA VAL A 412 11.79 -1.86 -5.55
C VAL A 412 12.60 -0.68 -5.03
N ARG A 413 12.16 -0.09 -3.93
CA ARG A 413 12.96 0.80 -3.09
C ARG A 413 14.21 0.06 -2.60
N GLN A 414 15.20 -0.06 -3.48
CA GLN A 414 16.58 -0.09 -3.09
C GLN A 414 17.06 1.31 -3.40
N ASP A 415 17.46 2.06 -2.36
CA ASP A 415 18.05 3.39 -2.54
C ASP A 415 19.35 3.34 -3.39
N GLU A 416 19.82 2.13 -3.75
CA GLU A 416 20.90 1.85 -4.67
C GLU A 416 20.45 2.01 -6.13
N GLY A 417 21.18 2.83 -6.89
CA GLY A 417 20.99 2.94 -8.35
C GLY A 417 19.89 3.90 -8.80
N VAL A 418 19.28 4.69 -7.91
CA VAL A 418 18.30 5.73 -8.26
C VAL A 418 18.63 7.10 -7.65
N VAL A 419 18.24 8.17 -8.33
CA VAL A 419 18.28 9.54 -7.83
C VAL A 419 16.86 10.05 -7.67
N ARG A 420 16.44 10.21 -6.41
CA ARG A 420 15.09 10.65 -6.04
C ARG A 420 14.92 12.16 -6.23
N PHE A 421 13.74 12.55 -6.67
CA PHE A 421 13.35 13.95 -6.80
C PHE A 421 12.73 14.47 -5.50
N GLY A 422 13.01 15.71 -5.13
CA GLY A 422 12.52 16.34 -3.90
C GLY A 422 12.98 17.80 -3.79
N VAL A 423 12.59 18.46 -2.70
CA VAL A 423 12.95 19.86 -2.44
C VAL A 423 13.87 19.95 -1.23
N ASN A 424 15.14 20.27 -1.47
CA ASN A 424 16.16 20.44 -0.44
C ASN A 424 15.99 21.80 0.25
N LEU A 425 15.91 21.77 1.57
CA LEU A 425 15.71 22.93 2.45
C LEU A 425 16.96 23.28 3.25
N GLY A 426 18.09 22.66 2.92
CA GLY A 426 19.38 22.87 3.56
C GLY A 426 19.75 21.81 4.60
N SER A 427 20.86 22.06 5.29
CA SER A 427 21.42 21.12 6.28
C SER A 427 20.48 20.94 7.47
N ALA A 428 20.22 19.67 7.81
CA ALA A 428 19.40 19.25 8.95
C ALA A 428 20.07 19.50 10.31
N GLN A 429 21.37 19.85 10.32
CA GLN A 429 22.10 20.08 11.57
C GLN A 429 21.46 21.24 12.37
N GLY A 430 21.11 20.95 13.63
CA GLY A 430 20.48 21.92 14.54
C GLY A 430 19.01 22.18 14.26
N VAL A 431 18.36 21.38 13.39
CA VAL A 431 16.90 21.41 13.24
C VAL A 431 16.24 20.84 14.49
N ALA A 432 15.13 21.44 14.91
CA ALA A 432 14.28 20.96 15.99
C ALA A 432 12.80 21.16 15.63
N ILE A 433 11.92 20.38 16.26
CA ILE A 433 10.47 20.49 16.10
C ILE A 433 9.91 21.32 17.26
N ASP A 434 9.17 22.38 16.92
CA ASP A 434 8.37 23.16 17.85
C ASP A 434 6.89 22.96 17.54
N ARG A 435 6.17 22.35 18.49
CA ARG A 435 4.73 22.06 18.36
C ARG A 435 3.94 23.15 19.04
N GLN A 436 3.03 23.76 18.29
CA GLN A 436 2.11 24.77 18.78
C GLN A 436 0.67 24.28 18.55
N GLU A 437 -0.30 24.90 19.21
CA GLU A 437 -1.70 24.45 19.22
C GLU A 437 -2.27 24.17 17.81
N ASN A 438 -1.99 25.06 16.85
CA ASN A 438 -2.50 24.97 15.47
C ASN A 438 -1.42 24.87 14.38
N GLN A 439 -0.15 24.70 14.76
CA GLN A 439 0.92 24.61 13.78
C GLN A 439 2.12 23.82 14.28
N ILE A 440 2.87 23.25 13.34
CA ILE A 440 4.13 22.56 13.60
C ILE A 440 5.23 23.31 12.89
N VAL A 441 6.27 23.67 13.64
CA VAL A 441 7.36 24.50 13.16
C VAL A 441 8.65 23.72 13.23
N LEU A 442 9.32 23.54 12.09
CA LEU A 442 10.72 23.10 12.07
C LEU A 442 11.59 24.35 12.23
N LYS A 443 12.40 24.40 13.29
CA LYS A 443 13.26 25.53 13.62
C LYS A 443 14.73 25.17 13.54
N LYS A 444 15.59 26.15 13.31
CA LYS A 444 17.06 26.06 13.43
C LYS A 444 17.54 27.24 14.27
N GLY A 445 17.89 26.95 15.53
CA GLY A 445 18.01 28.00 16.56
C GLY A 445 16.68 28.73 16.74
N GLU A 446 16.70 30.06 16.75
CA GLU A 446 15.51 30.91 16.87
C GLU A 446 14.73 31.08 15.55
N LYS A 447 15.28 30.63 14.42
CA LYS A 447 14.67 30.84 13.10
C LYS A 447 13.74 29.69 12.74
N SER A 448 12.52 30.00 12.31
CA SER A 448 11.63 29.02 11.69
C SER A 448 12.08 28.72 10.26
N LEU A 449 12.22 27.44 9.91
CA LEU A 449 12.52 26.96 8.56
C LEU A 449 11.24 26.55 7.82
N VAL A 450 10.41 25.72 8.46
CA VAL A 450 9.15 25.24 7.89
C VAL A 450 8.04 25.46 8.90
N ILE A 451 6.89 25.90 8.42
CA ILE A 451 5.68 26.08 9.21
C ILE A 451 4.54 25.33 8.51
N LEU A 452 4.01 24.34 9.22
CA LEU A 452 2.94 23.46 8.77
C LEU A 452 1.66 23.85 9.52
N THR A 453 0.62 24.16 8.77
CA THR A 453 -0.72 24.44 9.29
C THR A 453 -1.72 23.56 8.55
N PRO A 454 -2.96 23.39 9.04
CA PRO A 454 -3.94 22.52 8.39
C PRO A 454 -4.18 22.81 6.89
N HIS A 455 -4.00 24.06 6.45
CA HIS A 455 -4.34 24.49 5.09
C HIS A 455 -3.14 24.85 4.20
N GLN A 456 -1.97 25.13 4.78
CA GLN A 456 -0.81 25.63 4.04
C GLN A 456 0.53 25.19 4.64
N LEU A 457 1.51 25.04 3.74
CA LEU A 457 2.92 24.82 4.05
C LEU A 457 3.72 26.07 3.69
N ARG A 458 4.45 26.62 4.66
CA ARG A 458 5.35 27.76 4.47
C ARG A 458 6.79 27.34 4.72
N ILE A 459 7.69 27.73 3.83
CA ILE A 459 9.14 27.52 3.93
C ILE A 459 9.81 28.88 3.99
N ASN A 460 10.52 29.19 5.06
CA ASN A 460 11.28 30.44 5.16
C ASN A 460 12.66 30.26 4.52
N ALA A 461 13.03 31.16 3.61
CA ALA A 461 14.29 31.13 2.86
C ALA A 461 15.36 32.07 3.45
N ALA A 462 15.25 32.41 4.74
CA ALA A 462 16.00 33.51 5.35
C ALA A 462 17.54 33.40 5.25
N ASP A 463 18.11 32.20 5.08
CA ASP A 463 19.57 31.99 4.99
C ASP A 463 20.04 31.01 3.89
N GLN A 464 19.15 30.26 3.23
CA GLN A 464 19.49 29.29 2.17
C GLN A 464 18.41 29.28 1.08
N GLU A 465 18.82 29.21 -0.18
CA GLU A 465 17.89 29.07 -1.29
C GLU A 465 17.25 27.68 -1.30
N ILE A 466 15.94 27.62 -1.55
CA ILE A 466 15.22 26.38 -1.80
C ILE A 466 15.67 25.82 -3.14
N TYR A 467 16.04 24.53 -3.15
CA TYR A 467 16.60 23.88 -4.33
C TYR A 467 15.87 22.58 -4.65
N PHE A 468 15.53 22.40 -5.93
CA PHE A 468 14.98 21.14 -6.43
C PHE A 468 16.12 20.17 -6.74
N ASN A 469 16.07 18.97 -6.15
CA ASN A 469 17.06 17.94 -6.42
C ASN A 469 17.06 17.54 -7.91
N SER A 470 18.09 16.80 -8.33
CA SER A 470 18.17 16.21 -9.67
C SER A 470 16.87 15.46 -10.02
N PRO A 471 16.40 15.50 -11.29
CA PRO A 471 17.08 16.04 -12.48
C PRO A 471 16.93 17.54 -12.73
N VAL A 472 16.11 18.25 -11.95
CA VAL A 472 15.94 19.70 -12.15
C VAL A 472 17.24 20.41 -11.81
N ALA A 473 17.76 20.16 -10.61
CA ALA A 473 19.00 20.72 -10.14
C ALA A 473 19.04 22.27 -10.23
N MET A 474 17.94 22.94 -9.85
CA MET A 474 17.81 24.42 -9.88
C MET A 474 17.24 24.98 -8.58
N SER A 475 17.59 26.21 -8.24
CA SER A 475 16.92 26.94 -7.17
C SER A 475 15.60 27.56 -7.63
N VAL A 476 14.72 27.88 -6.68
CA VAL A 476 13.48 28.62 -6.98
C VAL A 476 13.80 30.02 -7.54
N ALA A 477 14.89 30.63 -7.08
CA ALA A 477 15.35 31.93 -7.58
C ALA A 477 15.82 31.82 -9.04
N ASP A 478 16.53 30.75 -9.39
CA ASP A 478 16.95 30.46 -10.77
C ASP A 478 15.74 30.32 -11.70
N LEU A 479 14.73 29.53 -11.29
CA LEU A 479 13.49 29.34 -12.07
C LEU A 479 12.79 30.67 -12.38
N LEU A 480 12.65 31.54 -11.38
CA LEU A 480 12.00 32.85 -11.55
C LEU A 480 12.87 33.84 -12.33
N SER A 481 14.20 33.78 -12.16
CA SER A 481 15.14 34.64 -12.88
C SER A 481 15.11 34.33 -14.38
N GLN A 482 15.19 33.04 -14.74
CA GLN A 482 15.09 32.58 -16.12
C GLN A 482 13.70 32.85 -16.71
N ASN A 483 12.65 32.69 -15.90
CA ASN A 483 11.26 32.92 -16.29
C ASN A 483 10.83 32.12 -17.54
N THR A 484 11.38 30.92 -17.69
CA THR A 484 11.08 29.98 -18.77
C THR A 484 10.51 28.68 -18.20
N PRO A 485 9.48 28.09 -18.85
CA PRO A 485 8.98 26.77 -18.48
C PRO A 485 10.09 25.72 -18.42
N GLN A 486 10.13 24.94 -17.35
CA GLN A 486 11.01 23.77 -17.21
C GLN A 486 10.17 22.50 -17.19
N TYR A 487 10.71 21.43 -17.76
CA TYR A 487 10.03 20.14 -17.84
C TYR A 487 10.96 19.02 -17.41
N VAL A 488 10.39 18.07 -16.67
CA VAL A 488 11.10 16.91 -16.14
C VAL A 488 10.39 15.65 -16.58
N LEU A 489 11.17 14.66 -16.97
CA LEU A 489 10.70 13.31 -17.24
C LEU A 489 11.07 12.43 -16.06
N PHE A 490 10.09 11.69 -15.55
CA PHE A 490 10.29 10.61 -14.60
C PHE A 490 9.88 9.29 -15.26
N GLU A 491 10.45 8.17 -14.81
CA GLU A 491 10.03 6.86 -15.28
C GLU A 491 8.55 6.65 -14.96
N ARG A 492 7.77 6.09 -15.90
CA ARG A 492 6.33 5.81 -15.72
C ARG A 492 5.42 7.02 -15.49
N HIS A 493 5.87 8.22 -15.83
CA HIS A 493 5.07 9.44 -15.69
C HIS A 493 5.05 10.29 -16.97
N PRO A 494 3.96 11.04 -17.22
CA PRO A 494 3.99 12.23 -18.09
C PRO A 494 5.00 13.28 -17.61
N ARG A 495 5.23 14.32 -18.42
CA ARG A 495 6.14 15.41 -18.03
C ARG A 495 5.62 16.14 -16.80
N PHE A 496 6.47 16.27 -15.80
CA PHE A 496 6.30 17.22 -14.70
C PHE A 496 6.78 18.59 -15.16
N PHE A 497 6.14 19.68 -14.74
CA PHE A 497 6.50 21.02 -15.18
C PHE A 497 6.71 22.01 -14.04
N PHE A 498 7.47 23.06 -14.36
CA PHE A 498 7.53 24.33 -13.65
C PHE A 498 7.16 25.45 -14.61
N LEU A 499 6.16 26.26 -14.26
CA LEU A 499 5.77 27.46 -15.00
C LEU A 499 6.05 28.69 -14.14
N PRO A 500 7.25 29.29 -14.23
CA PRO A 500 7.58 30.51 -13.50
C PRO A 500 6.83 31.71 -14.08
N ASN A 501 6.43 32.62 -13.19
CA ASN A 501 5.96 33.96 -13.51
C ASN A 501 6.67 34.94 -12.57
N ARG A 502 7.76 35.53 -13.09
CA ARG A 502 8.62 36.48 -12.38
C ARG A 502 7.87 37.70 -11.87
N ASP A 503 6.95 38.25 -12.66
CA ASP A 503 6.24 39.49 -12.32
C ASP A 503 5.28 39.29 -11.13
N GLN A 504 4.75 38.07 -10.98
CA GLN A 504 3.92 37.68 -9.84
C GLN A 504 4.72 37.01 -8.71
N GLY A 505 6.00 36.71 -8.93
CA GLY A 505 6.84 35.97 -7.97
C GLY A 505 6.31 34.56 -7.67
N VAL A 506 5.73 33.88 -8.67
CA VAL A 506 5.13 32.54 -8.49
C VAL A 506 5.74 31.50 -9.43
N VAL A 507 5.77 30.25 -8.99
CA VAL A 507 6.06 29.08 -9.82
C VAL A 507 4.88 28.13 -9.70
N ASN A 508 4.14 27.92 -10.79
CA ASN A 508 3.10 26.90 -10.85
C ASN A 508 3.73 25.56 -11.19
N MET A 509 3.34 24.50 -10.49
CA MET A 509 3.91 23.17 -10.66
C MET A 509 2.81 22.12 -10.78
N GLY A 510 3.08 21.07 -11.54
CA GLY A 510 2.13 20.00 -11.77
C GLY A 510 2.55 19.09 -12.92
N TRP A 511 1.57 18.45 -13.54
CA TRP A 511 1.78 17.43 -14.56
C TRP A 511 1.11 17.79 -15.86
N GLU A 512 1.73 17.42 -16.96
CA GLU A 512 1.06 17.45 -18.25
C GLU A 512 0.15 16.24 -18.42
N THR A 513 -0.98 16.45 -19.09
CA THR A 513 -1.79 15.38 -19.65
C THR A 513 -1.05 14.69 -20.79
N THR A 514 -1.57 13.56 -21.25
CA THR A 514 -1.10 12.88 -22.46
C THR A 514 -1.21 13.73 -23.74
N SER A 515 -2.08 14.75 -23.73
CA SER A 515 -2.23 15.76 -24.77
C SER A 515 -1.39 17.03 -24.55
N LEU A 516 -0.40 16.97 -23.66
CA LEU A 516 0.53 18.06 -23.33
C LEU A 516 -0.16 19.31 -22.77
N GLN A 517 -1.31 19.15 -22.10
CA GLN A 517 -1.98 20.25 -21.42
C GLN A 517 -1.52 20.32 -19.95
N PRO A 518 -1.12 21.49 -19.43
CA PRO A 518 -0.67 21.59 -18.06
C PRO A 518 -1.83 21.53 -17.07
N VAL A 519 -1.75 20.64 -16.08
CA VAL A 519 -2.61 20.62 -14.90
C VAL A 519 -1.81 21.03 -13.67
N VAL A 520 -2.10 22.21 -13.14
CA VAL A 520 -1.41 22.75 -11.96
C VAL A 520 -1.92 22.04 -10.70
N LEU A 521 -1.03 21.53 -9.86
CA LEU A 521 -1.40 20.92 -8.57
C LEU A 521 -1.10 21.83 -7.40
N ALA A 522 -0.07 22.66 -7.50
CA ALA A 522 0.30 23.61 -6.47
C ALA A 522 0.97 24.85 -7.05
N THR A 523 0.94 25.93 -6.28
CA THR A 523 1.66 27.17 -6.58
C THR A 523 2.65 27.44 -5.47
N LEU A 524 3.91 27.67 -5.83
CA LEU A 524 4.92 28.21 -4.94
C LEU A 524 4.97 29.73 -5.13
N ARG A 525 4.68 30.51 -4.08
CA ARG A 525 4.66 31.98 -4.12
C ARG A 525 5.71 32.57 -3.21
N ARG A 526 6.42 33.58 -3.71
CA ARG A 526 7.32 34.40 -2.89
C ARG A 526 6.52 35.37 -2.02
N ASN A 527 6.78 35.36 -0.73
CA ASN A 527 6.24 36.31 0.23
C ASN A 527 7.38 36.84 1.12
N ASN A 528 7.91 38.01 0.76
CA ASN A 528 9.12 38.60 1.36
C ASN A 528 10.30 37.59 1.38
N ASP A 529 10.67 37.13 2.57
CA ASP A 529 11.76 36.19 2.84
C ASP A 529 11.29 34.72 2.97
N SER A 530 10.06 34.43 2.54
CA SER A 530 9.46 33.10 2.62
C SER A 530 8.84 32.67 1.30
N TRP A 531 8.67 31.36 1.17
CA TRP A 531 7.96 30.69 0.09
C TRP A 531 6.75 29.99 0.66
N GLU A 532 5.61 30.25 0.06
CA GLU A 532 4.34 29.61 0.42
C GLU A 532 4.01 28.59 -0.65
N LEU A 533 3.92 27.31 -0.26
CA LEU A 533 3.49 26.23 -1.15
C LEU A 533 2.02 25.95 -0.86
N THR A 534 1.16 26.38 -1.78
CA THR A 534 -0.29 26.27 -1.63
C THR A 534 -0.83 25.22 -2.60
N PRO A 535 -1.52 24.17 -2.12
CA PRO A 535 -2.19 23.22 -3.01
C PRO A 535 -3.34 23.92 -3.75
N ARG A 536 -3.53 23.58 -5.03
CA ARG A 536 -4.69 24.03 -5.83
C ARG A 536 -5.80 23.00 -5.72
N SER A 537 -7.05 23.43 -5.62
CA SER A 537 -8.17 22.51 -5.87
C SER A 537 -8.18 22.09 -7.34
N ILE A 538 -8.34 20.79 -7.58
CA ILE A 538 -8.24 20.18 -8.92
C ILE A 538 -9.63 19.72 -9.32
N ALA A 539 -10.06 20.05 -10.54
CA ALA A 539 -11.35 19.62 -11.05
C ALA A 539 -11.32 18.15 -11.45
N GLN A 540 -12.47 17.46 -11.40
CA GLN A 540 -12.55 16.03 -11.68
C GLN A 540 -12.08 15.68 -13.10
N ASN A 541 -12.37 16.52 -14.09
CA ASN A 541 -11.90 16.33 -15.47
C ASN A 541 -10.37 16.48 -15.60
N GLU A 542 -9.74 17.32 -14.78
CA GLU A 542 -8.28 17.44 -14.74
C GLU A 542 -7.65 16.19 -14.10
N ILE A 543 -8.25 15.65 -13.02
CA ILE A 543 -7.82 14.37 -12.42
C ILE A 543 -7.96 13.21 -13.41
N GLN A 544 -9.07 13.12 -14.12
CA GLN A 544 -9.28 12.12 -15.16
C GLN A 544 -8.24 12.24 -16.29
N ALA A 545 -7.87 13.47 -16.68
CA ALA A 545 -6.82 13.68 -17.67
C ALA A 545 -5.41 13.27 -17.17
N LEU A 546 -5.24 13.16 -15.86
CA LEU A 546 -4.06 12.62 -15.18
C LEU A 546 -4.23 11.16 -14.72
N ALA A 547 -5.26 10.44 -15.19
CA ALA A 547 -5.45 9.02 -14.91
C ALA A 547 -4.20 8.15 -15.13
N PRO A 548 -3.33 8.39 -16.14
CA PRO A 548 -2.08 7.62 -16.26
C PRO A 548 -1.15 7.64 -15.04
N ILE A 549 -1.31 8.61 -14.13
CA ILE A 549 -0.56 8.73 -12.89
C ILE A 549 -1.41 8.25 -11.71
N PHE A 550 -2.62 8.80 -11.57
CA PHE A 550 -3.41 8.64 -10.36
C PHE A 550 -4.47 7.54 -10.43
N GLN A 551 -4.80 7.05 -11.64
CA GLN A 551 -5.77 5.98 -11.91
C GLN A 551 -5.29 5.09 -13.10
N PRO A 552 -4.14 4.41 -12.99
CA PRO A 552 -3.53 3.70 -14.12
C PRO A 552 -4.44 2.64 -14.76
N ASP A 553 -5.29 1.98 -13.98
CA ASP A 553 -6.30 1.02 -14.43
C ASP A 553 -7.39 1.65 -15.32
N GLN A 554 -7.58 2.97 -15.24
CA GLN A 554 -8.54 3.72 -16.05
C GLN A 554 -7.90 4.57 -17.16
N ALA A 555 -6.56 4.53 -17.29
CA ALA A 555 -5.80 5.40 -18.18
C ALA A 555 -6.06 5.17 -19.67
N LYS A 556 -6.45 3.94 -20.06
CA LYS A 556 -6.80 3.54 -21.45
C LYS A 556 -5.75 3.94 -22.49
N LEU A 557 -4.46 3.93 -22.10
CA LEU A 557 -3.36 4.16 -23.03
C LEU A 557 -3.19 2.95 -23.97
N PRO A 558 -2.89 3.17 -25.25
CA PRO A 558 -2.64 2.07 -26.18
C PRO A 558 -1.31 1.37 -25.87
N MET A 559 -1.22 0.12 -26.31
CA MET A 559 0.00 -0.68 -26.19
C MET A 559 1.11 -0.10 -27.06
N ASP A 560 2.31 -0.03 -26.49
CA ASP A 560 3.55 0.25 -27.21
C ASP A 560 4.33 -1.07 -27.39
N PRO A 561 4.36 -1.64 -28.61
CA PRO A 561 5.10 -2.87 -28.87
C PRO A 561 6.59 -2.80 -28.56
N ARG A 562 7.18 -1.60 -28.51
CA ARG A 562 8.62 -1.40 -28.25
C ARG A 562 8.96 -1.48 -26.76
N LEU A 563 8.00 -1.18 -25.90
CA LEU A 563 8.16 -1.23 -24.44
C LEU A 563 7.58 -2.52 -23.85
N SER A 564 6.64 -3.15 -24.54
CA SER A 564 6.07 -4.43 -24.15
C SER A 564 7.13 -5.53 -24.19
N VAL A 565 7.10 -6.46 -23.22
CA VAL A 565 8.06 -7.56 -23.13
C VAL A 565 7.44 -8.83 -23.71
N PHE A 566 8.16 -9.44 -24.65
CA PHE A 566 7.81 -10.75 -25.23
C PHE A 566 9.01 -11.67 -25.09
N TYR A 567 8.92 -12.63 -24.17
CA TYR A 567 10.06 -13.47 -23.80
C TYR A 567 9.72 -14.95 -23.92
N TRP A 568 10.36 -15.65 -24.86
CA TRP A 568 10.25 -17.10 -24.99
C TRP A 568 11.09 -17.77 -23.91
N SER A 569 10.45 -18.40 -22.92
CA SER A 569 11.14 -19.20 -21.91
C SER A 569 11.85 -20.40 -22.56
N ASN A 570 11.21 -20.98 -23.57
CA ASN A 570 11.77 -22.01 -24.43
C ASN A 570 11.09 -21.93 -25.80
N LYS A 571 11.79 -22.40 -26.85
CA LYS A 571 11.23 -22.59 -28.22
C LYS A 571 11.20 -24.06 -28.63
N GLN A 572 11.63 -24.92 -27.72
CA GLN A 572 11.75 -26.35 -27.91
C GLN A 572 11.25 -27.05 -26.64
N ALA A 573 10.53 -28.15 -26.80
CA ALA A 573 10.01 -28.94 -25.69
C ALA A 573 9.91 -30.42 -26.08
N ILE A 574 9.61 -31.28 -25.09
CA ILE A 574 9.38 -32.70 -25.30
C ILE A 574 7.87 -32.92 -25.44
N ALA A 575 7.45 -33.59 -26.51
CA ALA A 575 6.06 -33.91 -26.77
C ALA A 575 5.44 -34.71 -25.61
N GLY A 576 4.25 -34.30 -25.17
CA GLY A 576 3.51 -34.94 -24.08
C GLY A 576 4.12 -34.74 -22.69
N ARG A 577 5.10 -33.84 -22.52
CA ARG A 577 5.76 -33.60 -21.23
C ARG A 577 5.70 -32.16 -20.75
N ASN A 578 6.26 -31.22 -21.51
CA ASN A 578 6.37 -29.82 -21.09
C ASN A 578 5.88 -28.86 -22.18
N PRO A 579 5.30 -27.71 -21.82
CA PRO A 579 4.91 -26.72 -22.80
C PRO A 579 6.11 -25.96 -23.37
N ILE A 580 5.90 -25.38 -24.55
CA ILE A 580 6.67 -24.25 -25.05
C ILE A 580 6.00 -22.99 -24.53
N ARG A 581 6.70 -22.23 -23.70
CA ARG A 581 6.13 -21.11 -22.94
C ARG A 581 6.63 -19.76 -23.44
N LEU A 582 5.69 -18.85 -23.65
CA LEU A 582 5.94 -17.45 -23.94
C LEU A 582 5.39 -16.58 -22.82
N TYR A 583 6.25 -15.75 -22.24
CA TYR A 583 5.89 -14.68 -21.31
C TYR A 583 5.55 -13.40 -22.06
N ILE A 584 4.44 -12.76 -21.67
CA ILE A 584 3.94 -11.52 -22.26
C ILE A 584 3.67 -10.51 -21.15
N ASP A 585 4.29 -9.34 -21.26
CA ASP A 585 4.03 -8.17 -20.39
C ASP A 585 3.66 -6.98 -21.28
N PRO A 586 2.35 -6.77 -21.54
CA PRO A 586 1.88 -5.68 -22.38
C PRO A 586 2.08 -4.33 -21.67
N ARG A 587 2.79 -3.41 -22.32
CA ARG A 587 3.07 -2.08 -21.78
C ARG A 587 2.63 -0.95 -22.70
N ASN A 588 2.22 0.15 -22.10
CA ASN A 588 1.87 1.38 -22.81
C ASN A 588 3.09 2.31 -23.00
N SER A 589 2.86 3.48 -23.61
CA SER A 589 3.90 4.49 -23.88
C SER A 589 4.58 5.09 -22.65
N LEU A 590 4.03 4.86 -21.45
CA LEU A 590 4.64 5.23 -20.17
C LEU A 590 5.34 4.03 -19.51
N ASN A 591 5.60 2.94 -20.22
CA ASN A 591 6.22 1.73 -19.64
C ASN A 591 5.43 1.15 -18.45
N ARG A 592 4.10 1.37 -18.40
CA ARG A 592 3.19 0.77 -17.42
C ARG A 592 2.46 -0.40 -18.03
N GLN A 593 2.17 -1.42 -17.22
CA GLN A 593 1.33 -2.55 -17.60
C GLN A 593 -0.04 -2.07 -18.06
N MET A 594 -0.66 -2.79 -19.00
CA MET A 594 -2.00 -2.49 -19.50
C MET A 594 -2.77 -3.76 -19.88
N THR A 595 -4.09 -3.65 -20.03
CA THR A 595 -4.91 -4.76 -20.55
C THR A 595 -4.84 -4.85 -22.07
N LEU A 596 -5.22 -6.00 -22.63
CA LEU A 596 -5.32 -6.19 -24.08
C LEU A 596 -6.78 -6.44 -24.47
N ASN A 597 -7.32 -5.66 -25.41
CA ASN A 597 -8.72 -5.85 -25.82
C ASN A 597 -8.88 -7.01 -26.81
N ARG A 598 -7.87 -7.23 -27.65
CA ARG A 598 -7.82 -8.31 -28.64
C ARG A 598 -6.43 -8.92 -28.65
N PHE A 599 -6.35 -10.21 -28.39
CA PHE A 599 -5.10 -10.97 -28.49
C PHE A 599 -5.37 -12.26 -29.26
N HIS A 600 -4.57 -12.53 -30.28
CA HIS A 600 -4.72 -13.71 -31.12
C HIS A 600 -3.38 -14.45 -31.25
N THR A 601 -3.44 -15.73 -30.95
CA THR A 601 -2.36 -16.70 -31.11
C THR A 601 -2.70 -17.61 -32.29
N SER A 602 -1.81 -17.67 -33.27
CA SER A 602 -1.91 -18.57 -34.42
C SER A 602 -0.74 -19.55 -34.39
N VAL A 603 -1.02 -20.85 -34.48
CA VAL A 603 -0.01 -21.91 -34.57
C VAL A 603 -0.22 -22.66 -35.89
N THR A 604 0.84 -22.83 -36.69
CA THR A 604 0.70 -23.40 -38.04
C THR A 604 0.60 -24.92 -38.08
N ASN A 605 1.04 -25.61 -37.04
CA ASN A 605 0.93 -27.07 -36.94
C ASN A 605 -0.40 -27.44 -36.25
N GLN A 606 -1.24 -28.23 -36.92
CA GLN A 606 -2.58 -28.59 -36.42
C GLN A 606 -2.54 -29.54 -35.22
N ASP A 607 -1.43 -30.24 -35.01
CA ASP A 607 -1.26 -31.14 -33.85
C ASP A 607 -0.79 -30.39 -32.59
N PHE A 608 -0.61 -29.08 -32.68
CA PHE A 608 -0.22 -28.23 -31.55
C PHE A 608 -1.44 -27.49 -31.01
N SER A 609 -1.62 -27.53 -29.70
CA SER A 609 -2.61 -26.74 -28.97
C SER A 609 -1.93 -25.60 -28.21
N TYR A 610 -2.67 -24.56 -27.87
CA TYR A 610 -2.18 -23.53 -26.96
C TYR A 610 -3.22 -23.19 -25.90
N THR A 611 -2.74 -22.67 -24.78
CA THR A 611 -3.56 -22.15 -23.68
C THR A 611 -3.05 -20.75 -23.31
N GLN A 612 -3.98 -19.88 -22.92
CA GLN A 612 -3.75 -18.50 -22.49
C GLN A 612 -4.88 -18.11 -21.54
N PRO A 613 -4.73 -17.07 -20.71
CA PRO A 613 -5.82 -16.61 -19.86
C PRO A 613 -7.06 -16.22 -20.66
N GLU A 614 -8.22 -16.49 -20.08
CA GLU A 614 -9.48 -15.94 -20.55
C GLU A 614 -9.61 -14.46 -20.14
N HIS A 615 -10.42 -13.69 -20.86
CA HIS A 615 -10.74 -12.31 -20.53
C HIS A 615 -9.53 -11.37 -20.32
N LEU A 616 -8.60 -11.35 -21.28
CA LEU A 616 -7.40 -10.49 -21.26
C LEU A 616 -7.74 -8.98 -21.16
N GLU A 617 -8.96 -8.58 -21.52
CA GLU A 617 -9.49 -7.23 -21.32
C GLU A 617 -9.59 -6.83 -19.84
N ASN A 618 -9.65 -7.83 -18.94
CA ASN A 618 -9.71 -7.65 -17.49
C ASN A 618 -8.36 -7.94 -16.81
N LEU A 619 -7.34 -8.39 -17.53
CA LEU A 619 -6.08 -8.83 -16.95
C LEU A 619 -5.03 -7.71 -17.02
N LEU A 620 -4.83 -7.00 -15.91
CA LEU A 620 -3.85 -5.90 -15.79
C LEU A 620 -2.53 -6.42 -15.19
N GLU A 621 -1.95 -7.43 -15.84
CA GLU A 621 -0.73 -8.09 -15.40
C GLU A 621 -0.09 -8.88 -16.55
N SER A 622 1.12 -9.37 -16.32
CA SER A 622 1.79 -10.24 -17.27
C SER A 622 1.19 -11.63 -17.27
N PHE A 623 1.23 -12.30 -18.41
CA PHE A 623 0.66 -13.64 -18.57
C PHE A 623 1.51 -14.54 -19.47
N PHE A 624 1.15 -15.83 -19.48
CA PHE A 624 1.81 -16.82 -20.33
C PHE A 624 0.89 -17.29 -21.45
N VAL A 625 1.51 -17.59 -22.59
CA VAL A 625 0.92 -18.43 -23.64
C VAL A 625 1.71 -19.74 -23.66
N ASP A 626 1.03 -20.83 -23.34
CA ASP A 626 1.61 -22.17 -23.31
C ASP A 626 1.15 -22.96 -24.52
N ILE A 627 2.10 -23.30 -25.40
CA ILE A 627 1.87 -24.23 -26.51
C ILE A 627 2.24 -25.64 -26.06
N THR A 628 1.38 -26.61 -26.36
CA THR A 628 1.56 -28.03 -26.01
C THR A 628 1.32 -28.90 -27.24
N SER A 629 1.95 -30.07 -27.27
CA SER A 629 1.64 -31.11 -28.25
C SER A 629 1.94 -32.48 -27.68
N ASN A 630 1.17 -33.49 -28.09
CA ASN A 630 1.42 -34.90 -27.77
C ASN A 630 2.24 -35.61 -28.84
N VAL A 631 2.57 -34.93 -29.94
CA VAL A 631 3.37 -35.48 -31.04
C VAL A 631 4.59 -34.60 -31.30
N ARG A 632 5.64 -35.20 -31.82
CA ARG A 632 6.81 -34.47 -32.31
C ARG A 632 6.47 -33.71 -33.58
N GLY A 633 7.15 -32.59 -33.80
CA GLY A 633 6.97 -31.81 -35.01
C GLY A 633 7.53 -30.41 -34.89
N THR A 634 7.50 -29.68 -36.00
CA THR A 634 7.84 -28.25 -36.05
C THR A 634 6.59 -27.45 -36.42
N GLY A 635 6.49 -26.25 -35.88
CA GLY A 635 5.42 -25.31 -36.19
C GLY A 635 5.92 -23.88 -36.07
N THR A 636 5.09 -22.93 -36.46
CA THR A 636 5.38 -21.51 -36.26
C THR A 636 4.25 -20.86 -35.47
N VAL A 637 4.62 -19.95 -34.57
CA VAL A 637 3.69 -19.16 -33.77
C VAL A 637 3.72 -17.72 -34.24
N ARG A 638 2.53 -17.19 -34.52
CA ARG A 638 2.31 -15.78 -34.83
C ARG A 638 1.36 -15.17 -33.82
N LEU A 639 1.68 -13.96 -33.37
CA LEU A 639 0.96 -13.27 -32.32
C LEU A 639 0.55 -11.89 -32.80
N THR A 640 -0.70 -11.52 -32.53
CA THR A 640 -1.19 -10.17 -32.76
C THR A 640 -1.96 -9.68 -31.54
N ALA A 641 -1.72 -8.43 -31.14
CA ALA A 641 -2.42 -7.77 -30.04
C ALA A 641 -2.88 -6.37 -30.43
N ASP A 642 -4.17 -6.09 -30.28
CA ASP A 642 -4.79 -4.79 -30.58
C ASP A 642 -4.44 -4.22 -31.97
N GLY A 643 -4.26 -5.12 -32.95
CA GLY A 643 -3.90 -4.76 -34.33
C GLY A 643 -2.40 -4.67 -34.59
N ASN A 644 -1.55 -4.81 -33.56
CA ASN A 644 -0.10 -4.88 -33.69
C ASN A 644 0.34 -6.33 -33.93
N ILE A 645 1.32 -6.52 -34.81
CA ILE A 645 2.02 -7.81 -34.97
C ILE A 645 3.12 -7.86 -33.91
N LEU A 646 3.03 -8.82 -33.00
CA LEU A 646 3.96 -8.96 -31.87
C LEU A 646 5.13 -9.90 -32.16
N SER A 647 4.90 -10.89 -33.02
CA SER A 647 5.95 -11.75 -33.57
C SER A 647 5.70 -11.95 -35.06
N GLU A 648 6.73 -11.73 -35.87
CA GLU A 648 6.65 -11.87 -37.34
C GLU A 648 6.41 -13.33 -37.75
N SER A 649 6.99 -14.30 -37.03
CA SER A 649 6.71 -15.74 -37.07
C SER A 649 7.83 -16.48 -36.31
N THR A 650 7.56 -17.03 -35.12
CA THR A 650 8.56 -17.77 -34.34
C THR A 650 8.46 -19.26 -34.61
N GLU A 651 9.52 -19.89 -35.12
CA GLU A 651 9.60 -21.35 -35.22
C GLU A 651 9.74 -21.99 -33.83
N ILE A 652 8.96 -23.04 -33.61
CA ILE A 652 8.94 -23.85 -32.39
C ILE A 652 8.96 -25.34 -32.74
N ARG A 653 9.54 -26.18 -31.87
CA ARG A 653 9.68 -27.62 -32.13
C ARG A 653 9.43 -28.48 -30.90
N PHE A 654 8.61 -29.53 -31.07
CA PHE A 654 8.48 -30.62 -30.11
C PHE A 654 9.32 -31.81 -30.56
N PHE A 655 10.18 -32.29 -29.67
CA PHE A 655 10.97 -33.50 -29.87
C PHE A 655 10.28 -34.72 -29.24
N ALA A 656 10.61 -35.91 -29.72
CA ALA A 656 10.17 -37.18 -29.16
C ALA A 656 10.61 -37.32 -27.69
N ASP A 657 9.75 -37.93 -26.87
CA ASP A 657 10.13 -38.34 -25.52
C ASP A 657 10.96 -39.62 -25.62
N CYS A 658 12.29 -39.48 -25.77
CA CYS A 658 13.19 -40.63 -25.95
C CYS A 658 13.21 -41.59 -24.76
N SER A 659 12.63 -41.22 -23.61
CA SER A 659 12.42 -42.14 -22.49
C SER A 659 11.29 -43.15 -22.76
N LYS A 660 10.35 -42.80 -23.65
CA LYS A 660 9.20 -43.62 -24.07
C LYS A 660 9.37 -44.16 -25.50
N GLU A 661 10.04 -43.42 -26.36
CA GLU A 661 10.19 -43.69 -27.80
C GLU A 661 11.65 -43.97 -28.21
N VAL A 662 12.30 -44.90 -27.50
CA VAL A 662 13.74 -45.19 -27.67
C VAL A 662 14.12 -45.49 -29.13
N MET A 663 13.32 -46.32 -29.82
CA MET A 663 13.62 -46.70 -31.21
C MET A 663 13.53 -45.52 -32.18
N THR A 664 12.57 -44.62 -31.97
CA THR A 664 12.42 -43.39 -32.76
C THR A 664 13.68 -42.53 -32.65
N CYS A 665 14.19 -42.34 -31.43
CA CYS A 665 15.37 -41.50 -31.20
C CYS A 665 16.70 -42.14 -31.64
N VAL A 666 16.84 -43.47 -31.56
CA VAL A 666 18.04 -44.14 -32.06
C VAL A 666 18.11 -44.09 -33.60
N GLN A 667 16.95 -44.08 -34.27
CA GLN A 667 16.87 -43.99 -35.73
C GLN A 667 16.96 -42.54 -36.24
N ASP A 668 16.63 -41.56 -35.41
CA ASP A 668 16.58 -40.15 -35.75
C ASP A 668 17.47 -39.34 -34.79
N TRP A 669 18.71 -39.09 -35.22
CA TRP A 669 19.72 -38.44 -34.40
C TRP A 669 19.30 -37.03 -33.95
N GLU A 670 18.54 -36.32 -34.77
CA GLU A 670 18.08 -34.96 -34.44
C GLU A 670 17.11 -34.97 -33.24
N GLU A 671 16.29 -36.02 -33.12
CA GLU A 671 15.39 -36.22 -31.99
C GLU A 671 16.12 -36.57 -30.72
N LEU A 672 17.13 -37.45 -30.81
CA LEU A 672 17.98 -37.78 -29.67
C LEU A 672 18.78 -36.57 -29.17
N GLU A 673 19.35 -35.81 -30.10
CA GLU A 673 20.10 -34.59 -29.78
C GLU A 673 19.18 -33.51 -29.17
N GLY A 674 17.99 -33.32 -29.74
CA GLY A 674 16.99 -32.37 -29.23
C GLY A 674 16.51 -32.72 -27.83
N PHE A 675 16.13 -33.98 -27.60
CA PHE A 675 15.76 -34.49 -26.28
C PHE A 675 16.92 -34.31 -25.29
N GLY A 676 18.14 -34.73 -25.67
CA GLY A 676 19.33 -34.59 -24.83
C GLY A 676 19.63 -33.14 -24.45
N ARG A 677 19.55 -32.21 -25.41
CA ARG A 677 19.73 -30.77 -25.18
C ARG A 677 18.68 -30.21 -24.22
N ILE A 678 17.42 -30.59 -24.36
CA ILE A 678 16.34 -30.15 -23.45
C ILE A 678 16.61 -30.68 -22.04
N MET A 679 16.92 -31.97 -21.88
CA MET A 679 17.25 -32.56 -20.58
C MET A 679 18.45 -31.86 -19.90
N ILE A 680 19.50 -31.56 -20.67
CA ILE A 680 20.67 -30.84 -20.16
C ILE A 680 20.28 -29.43 -19.71
N ASN A 681 19.48 -28.71 -20.51
CA ASN A 681 19.04 -27.35 -20.16
C ASN A 681 18.12 -27.33 -18.93
N GLU A 682 17.22 -28.30 -18.80
CA GLU A 682 16.40 -28.50 -17.59
C GLU A 682 17.31 -28.70 -16.38
N GLN A 683 18.27 -29.62 -16.47
CA GLN A 683 19.19 -29.90 -15.37
C GLN A 683 20.08 -28.69 -15.02
N ILE A 684 20.57 -27.93 -16.01
CA ILE A 684 21.31 -26.69 -15.79
C ILE A 684 20.43 -25.67 -15.09
N THR A 685 19.17 -25.54 -15.49
CA THR A 685 18.23 -24.58 -14.90
C THR A 685 17.92 -24.95 -13.45
N GLU A 686 17.61 -26.21 -13.17
CA GLU A 686 17.44 -26.73 -11.80
C GLU A 686 18.69 -26.50 -10.95
N ASN A 687 19.87 -26.76 -11.50
CA ASN A 687 21.14 -26.55 -10.79
C ASN A 687 21.42 -25.06 -10.55
N LYS A 688 21.08 -24.17 -11.50
CA LYS A 688 21.19 -22.72 -11.30
C LYS A 688 20.26 -22.25 -10.18
N VAL A 689 19.01 -22.72 -10.15
CA VAL A 689 18.05 -22.39 -9.09
C VAL A 689 18.58 -22.89 -7.74
N ARG A 690 19.01 -24.15 -7.64
CA ARG A 690 19.62 -24.70 -6.42
C ARG A 690 20.88 -23.94 -6.00
N LEU A 691 21.71 -23.50 -6.96
CA LEU A 691 22.93 -22.76 -6.67
C LEU A 691 22.61 -21.34 -6.16
N GLU A 692 21.59 -20.69 -6.69
CA GLU A 692 21.09 -19.41 -6.16
C GLU A 692 20.48 -19.58 -4.76
N GLU A 693 19.71 -20.63 -4.52
CA GLU A 693 19.22 -20.97 -3.18
C GLU A 693 20.37 -21.24 -2.20
N LEU A 694 21.40 -21.97 -2.64
CA LEU A 694 22.59 -22.26 -1.85
C LEU A 694 23.41 -20.98 -1.59
N LYS A 695 23.56 -20.10 -2.58
CA LYS A 695 24.21 -18.79 -2.40
C LYS A 695 23.47 -17.96 -1.37
N LYS A 696 22.15 -17.87 -1.47
CA LYS A 696 21.31 -17.18 -0.47
C LYS A 696 21.49 -17.80 0.91
N TYR A 697 21.54 -19.12 1.01
CA TYR A 697 21.79 -19.84 2.26
C TYR A 697 23.19 -19.55 2.83
N VAL A 698 24.25 -19.61 2.02
CA VAL A 698 25.63 -19.35 2.47
C VAL A 698 25.83 -17.89 2.86
N GLN A 699 25.29 -16.95 2.07
CA GLN A 699 25.28 -15.53 2.42
C GLN A 699 24.57 -15.30 3.76
N LYS A 700 23.47 -16.01 4.00
CA LYS A 700 22.73 -15.99 5.27
C LYS A 700 23.58 -16.51 6.44
N GLU A 701 24.25 -17.65 6.29
CA GLU A 701 25.11 -18.20 7.37
C GLU A 701 26.34 -17.32 7.66
N LEU A 702 26.96 -16.76 6.61
CA LEU A 702 28.08 -15.83 6.77
C LEU A 702 27.66 -14.54 7.47
N ARG A 703 26.47 -14.00 7.16
CA ARG A 703 25.93 -12.83 7.84
C ARG A 703 25.65 -13.12 9.31
N TYR A 704 25.04 -14.26 9.63
CA TYR A 704 24.78 -14.70 11.00
C TYR A 704 26.07 -14.83 11.84
N GLU A 705 27.10 -15.50 11.29
CA GLU A 705 28.37 -15.63 12.01
C GLU A 705 29.09 -14.29 12.15
N TRP A 706 28.98 -13.39 11.17
CA TRP A 706 29.54 -12.04 11.26
C TRP A 706 28.88 -11.20 12.36
N GLU A 707 27.55 -11.20 12.43
CA GLU A 707 26.77 -10.50 13.46
C GLU A 707 27.08 -11.04 14.85
N ARG A 708 27.13 -12.37 15.01
CA ARG A 708 27.56 -13.03 16.24
C ARG A 708 28.99 -12.63 16.65
N LEU A 709 29.89 -12.47 15.68
CA LEU A 709 31.26 -12.00 15.92
C LEU A 709 31.27 -10.55 16.38
N GLN A 710 30.46 -9.68 15.75
CA GLN A 710 30.32 -8.28 16.15
C GLN A 710 29.74 -8.13 17.55
N GLU A 711 28.75 -8.93 17.91
CA GLU A 711 28.16 -8.96 19.25
C GLU A 711 29.16 -9.48 20.29
N THR A 712 29.91 -10.53 19.96
CA THR A 712 31.00 -11.02 20.82
C THR A 712 32.08 -9.97 21.04
N VAL A 713 32.48 -9.25 19.99
CA VAL A 713 33.46 -8.15 20.09
C VAL A 713 32.90 -6.99 20.93
N ARG A 714 31.61 -6.65 20.77
CA ARG A 714 30.94 -5.60 21.54
C ARG A 714 30.77 -5.96 23.02
N ASN A 715 30.70 -7.25 23.37
CA ASN A 715 30.65 -7.72 24.74
C ASN A 715 32.04 -7.84 25.40
N ILE A 716 33.12 -7.85 24.61
CA ILE A 716 34.51 -7.91 25.07
C ILE A 716 35.12 -6.50 25.22
N LEU A 717 34.63 -5.52 24.45
CA LEU A 717 34.97 -4.10 24.54
C LEU A 717 34.10 -3.38 25.56
#